data_AF-A0A8T6D638-F1
#
_entry.id   AF-A0A8T6D638-F1
#
_cell.length_a   1.000
_cell.length_b   1.000
_cell.length_c   1.000
_cell.angle_alpha   90.00
_cell.angle_beta   90.00
_cell.angle_gamma   90.00
#
_symmetry.space_group_name_H-M   'P 1'
#
loop_
_entity.id
_entity.type
_entity.pdbx_description
1 polymer ?
#
loop_
_entity_poly.entity_id
_entity_poly.type
_entity_poly.pdbx_seq_one_letter_code
_entity_poly.pdbx_strand_id
1 'polypeptide(L)'
;MTRLFRLALGALVALSLAAAMVVGCSDDDQAQPQQQEQAAAEQQAQPQQQQQQQSESAAPARSSSTQEQQDQQSQPQAVSGDPLNIVVSTQVIADWVRQVGGDHVEVRALVPAGADAHTLELSVADIRAVAEADLVIINGAGLEASYQDAILENAEHVLDLAEAIEEAGYELAPFSSMAAEHGHHDEEMHDDEHGAAEAVGRLLVADALEAHLSVVNLSSDNVNRGLFEIAAPGASVHASPTHRYGIVIANGPEDSDDRIHFFDGGVFFVPHGDHYDLVTQRITRHALEIAEESGVHVVNSHGWTAIFADGNGHAILINEHDLANATGDYEPIVIDAGPQHGSAVVMSKGRVAITIPHPDFLTNPDFWNILPEGVEVRTFDNEFVFEGEPCHRLHGVAHNARGAVFGCWTATLFLHAHDGEHESELIPYPAEAGPEGEFAIGQYWGHQDSENFFGQSTLFPGGECCIQGGVWLVDVGHGEFHEVFPEPSVAGVFSSDGETFYFLATDGMLRAVDAHDGEVVGSMQLVEPFEAVFGTPTPALIVVGEWLYAADPNSGHVLGVHLTHMEIEHEWDVGGAPSSLAFVGVLDSGGAPAAGHADEHDHQEGEEHDEHEHEEDEHEHEDEEEHEDDGHGHAHHHGDEDPHFWFDTELASAAIVAIADELSHLSPGAADVFSDRLELYLAAIEEADAEVRALLEDISDSQRLLVTFHDAFGYFARRYGLEVAGFVVEGPEQGVSADALAGLIELIEREGVQTVFHEPQFDSSILNTVADESGAGRGIIWSQPTDDNPTYIGILIGNARAIAEQ
;
A
#
# COMPACT_ATOMS: atom_id res chain seq x y z
N MET A 1 -32.67 50.31 -36.93
CA MET A 1 -31.46 51.05 -37.35
C MET A 1 -30.27 50.15 -37.06
N THR A 2 -29.66 49.64 -38.14
CA THR A 2 -28.33 48.99 -38.33
C THR A 2 -27.42 48.86 -37.09
N ARG A 3 -26.99 47.67 -36.63
CA ARG A 3 -26.05 46.63 -37.17
C ARG A 3 -24.54 47.00 -37.13
N LEU A 4 -23.77 46.14 -36.42
CA LEU A 4 -22.51 45.45 -36.82
C LEU A 4 -21.08 46.07 -36.61
N PHE A 5 -20.14 45.11 -36.41
CA PHE A 5 -18.66 45.04 -36.60
C PHE A 5 -17.73 45.47 -35.44
N ARG A 6 -16.94 44.60 -34.77
CA ARG A 6 -15.85 43.64 -35.13
C ARG A 6 -14.44 44.29 -35.28
N LEU A 7 -13.53 43.79 -34.43
CA LEU A 7 -12.17 43.22 -34.66
C LEU A 7 -10.94 44.05 -35.10
N ALA A 8 -9.84 43.65 -34.44
CA ALA A 8 -8.44 43.50 -34.88
C ALA A 8 -7.48 44.70 -34.74
N LEU A 9 -6.35 44.50 -34.02
CA LEU A 9 -5.02 44.17 -34.57
C LEU A 9 -3.91 44.51 -33.56
N GLY A 10 -2.90 43.64 -33.37
CA GLY A 10 -1.68 44.05 -32.67
C GLY A 10 -0.58 43.00 -32.57
N ALA A 11 0.27 42.88 -33.60
CA ALA A 11 1.60 42.31 -33.49
C ALA A 11 2.54 42.87 -34.57
N LEU A 12 3.72 43.38 -34.16
CA LEU A 12 5.03 43.29 -34.85
C LEU A 12 6.10 44.19 -34.18
N VAL A 13 7.09 43.52 -33.56
CA VAL A 13 8.57 43.67 -33.71
C VAL A 13 9.28 44.98 -33.34
N ALA A 14 10.33 44.88 -32.51
CA ALA A 14 11.70 45.36 -32.82
C ALA A 14 12.78 45.02 -31.75
N LEU A 15 13.87 44.38 -32.21
CA LEU A 15 15.20 44.28 -31.59
C LEU A 15 15.89 45.65 -31.41
N SER A 16 16.82 45.78 -30.44
CA SER A 16 18.23 46.19 -30.69
C SER A 16 19.14 46.24 -29.45
N LEU A 17 20.39 45.77 -29.65
CA LEU A 17 21.58 45.74 -28.78
C LEU A 17 22.07 47.12 -28.27
N ALA A 18 22.82 47.13 -27.15
CA ALA A 18 24.18 47.69 -27.06
C ALA A 18 24.91 47.36 -25.73
N ALA A 19 26.24 47.16 -25.85
CA ALA A 19 27.21 46.66 -24.87
C ALA A 19 27.78 47.69 -23.87
N ALA A 20 28.41 47.19 -22.79
CA ALA A 20 29.54 47.86 -22.12
C ALA A 20 30.47 46.86 -21.39
N MET A 21 31.78 46.95 -21.69
CA MET A 21 32.90 46.26 -21.07
C MET A 21 33.24 46.84 -19.68
N VAL A 22 33.64 45.99 -18.71
CA VAL A 22 34.67 46.33 -17.70
C VAL A 22 35.51 45.10 -17.37
N VAL A 23 36.83 45.30 -17.36
CA VAL A 23 37.91 44.39 -16.98
C VAL A 23 38.10 44.36 -15.46
N GLY A 24 38.38 43.20 -14.88
CA GLY A 24 38.93 43.11 -13.53
C GLY A 24 39.17 41.67 -13.05
N CYS A 25 40.39 41.16 -13.26
CA CYS A 25 40.92 40.01 -12.54
C CYS A 25 41.62 40.50 -11.26
N SER A 26 41.34 39.88 -10.11
CA SER A 26 42.36 39.58 -9.09
C SER A 26 41.77 38.74 -7.95
N ASP A 27 42.29 37.53 -7.81
CA ASP A 27 42.73 36.85 -6.58
C ASP A 27 41.98 37.13 -5.26
N ASP A 28 41.29 36.11 -4.74
CA ASP A 28 41.09 35.91 -3.31
C ASP A 28 41.26 34.43 -2.97
N ASP A 29 42.41 34.12 -2.36
CA ASP A 29 42.82 32.80 -1.87
C ASP A 29 42.46 32.75 -0.37
N GLN A 30 41.40 32.03 -0.04
CA GLN A 30 40.94 31.77 1.33
C GLN A 30 41.58 30.48 1.84
N ALA A 31 42.36 30.58 2.92
CA ALA A 31 42.78 29.41 3.68
C ALA A 31 42.81 29.73 5.19
N GLN A 32 41.79 29.23 5.89
CA GLN A 32 41.86 28.90 7.32
C GLN A 32 41.90 27.38 7.45
N PRO A 33 42.82 26.78 8.23
CA PRO A 33 42.72 25.39 8.62
C PRO A 33 42.10 25.28 10.02
N GLN A 34 41.00 24.52 10.14
CA GLN A 34 40.57 24.00 11.43
C GLN A 34 41.36 22.74 11.76
N GLN A 35 41.90 22.73 12.99
CA GLN A 35 42.73 21.67 13.53
C GLN A 35 41.86 20.52 14.07
N GLN A 36 42.12 19.31 13.58
CA GLN A 36 41.91 18.06 14.29
C GLN A 36 42.96 17.93 15.40
N GLU A 37 42.54 17.70 16.64
CA GLU A 37 43.21 16.81 17.61
C GLU A 37 42.48 16.84 18.96
N GLN A 38 41.88 15.72 19.38
CA GLN A 38 42.36 14.94 20.53
C GLN A 38 41.42 13.79 20.90
N ALA A 39 41.91 12.58 20.65
CA ALA A 39 41.52 11.35 21.32
C ALA A 39 42.18 11.29 22.71
N ALA A 40 41.46 10.74 23.71
CA ALA A 40 41.97 9.79 24.71
C ALA A 40 40.95 9.57 25.84
N ALA A 41 40.46 8.34 26.00
CA ALA A 41 40.18 7.74 27.31
C ALA A 41 40.10 6.21 27.18
N GLU A 42 41.06 5.53 27.81
CA GLU A 42 41.17 4.08 27.93
C GLU A 42 40.27 3.53 29.06
N GLN A 43 39.67 2.37 28.77
CA GLN A 43 39.54 1.14 29.58
C GLN A 43 39.30 1.23 31.11
N GLN A 44 38.26 0.55 31.62
CA GLN A 44 38.37 -0.74 32.35
C GLN A 44 37.09 -1.14 33.14
N ALA A 45 36.67 -2.39 32.90
CA ALA A 45 36.22 -3.43 33.85
C ALA A 45 34.83 -3.38 34.53
N GLN A 46 34.00 -4.37 34.15
CA GLN A 46 32.99 -5.05 34.99
C GLN A 46 33.64 -5.95 36.06
N PRO A 47 32.90 -6.44 37.07
CA PRO A 47 32.62 -7.88 37.06
C PRO A 47 31.25 -8.32 37.62
N GLN A 48 30.83 -9.50 37.12
CA GLN A 48 29.73 -10.35 37.58
C GLN A 48 29.93 -10.90 39.01
N GLN A 49 28.83 -11.21 39.71
CA GLN A 49 28.80 -12.17 40.83
C GLN A 49 27.59 -13.10 40.73
N GLN A 50 27.87 -14.41 40.84
CA GLN A 50 26.92 -15.48 41.06
C GLN A 50 27.34 -16.28 42.33
N GLN A 51 26.32 -16.75 43.06
CA GLN A 51 26.26 -17.92 43.97
C GLN A 51 26.79 -17.89 45.42
N GLN A 52 25.85 -18.13 46.36
CA GLN A 52 25.95 -18.96 47.58
C GLN A 52 24.59 -19.67 47.78
N GLN A 53 24.47 -21.00 47.65
CA GLN A 53 24.69 -22.10 48.62
C GLN A 53 23.53 -22.43 49.62
N GLN A 54 22.79 -23.50 49.28
CA GLN A 54 22.54 -24.78 49.99
C GLN A 54 21.94 -24.94 51.42
N SER A 55 21.19 -26.07 51.52
CA SER A 55 20.85 -27.00 52.66
C SER A 55 19.42 -26.87 53.22
N GLU A 56 18.63 -27.91 53.55
CA GLU A 56 18.81 -29.28 54.10
C GLU A 56 17.63 -30.23 53.67
N SER A 57 17.82 -31.47 53.21
CA SER A 57 17.82 -32.80 53.90
C SER A 57 16.49 -33.32 54.54
N ALA A 58 15.95 -34.47 54.05
CA ALA A 58 15.87 -35.78 54.76
C ALA A 58 14.78 -36.77 54.22
N ALA A 59 15.18 -38.03 53.96
CA ALA A 59 14.36 -39.23 53.72
C ALA A 59 14.21 -40.05 55.05
N PRO A 60 13.77 -41.35 55.17
CA PRO A 60 13.45 -42.39 54.15
C PRO A 60 12.34 -43.45 54.52
N ALA A 61 12.15 -44.47 53.65
CA ALA A 61 11.76 -45.91 53.88
C ALA A 61 10.63 -46.39 52.92
N ARG A 62 10.54 -47.61 52.35
CA ARG A 62 11.26 -48.90 52.48
C ARG A 62 10.82 -49.89 51.35
N SER A 63 11.79 -50.69 50.87
CA SER A 63 11.76 -52.13 50.43
C SER A 63 10.77 -52.70 49.38
N SER A 64 11.33 -52.92 48.18
CA SER A 64 11.54 -54.20 47.46
C SER A 64 10.41 -55.24 47.23
N SER A 65 10.00 -55.33 45.96
CA SER A 65 9.91 -56.51 45.08
C SER A 65 9.08 -57.73 45.49
N THR A 66 8.06 -58.09 44.70
CA THR A 66 8.13 -59.05 43.55
C THR A 66 6.71 -59.57 43.26
N GLN A 67 6.17 -59.33 42.06
CA GLN A 67 5.33 -60.28 41.31
C GLN A 67 5.06 -59.73 39.89
N GLU A 68 5.47 -60.53 38.90
CA GLU A 68 4.80 -60.77 37.60
C GLU A 68 4.59 -59.54 36.67
N GLN A 69 5.46 -59.31 35.68
CA GLN A 69 5.32 -59.81 34.30
C GLN A 69 3.91 -59.62 33.69
N GLN A 70 3.71 -58.42 33.13
CA GLN A 70 2.72 -57.91 32.14
C GLN A 70 2.71 -56.39 32.44
N ASP A 71 3.23 -55.44 31.68
CA ASP A 71 3.42 -55.27 30.25
C ASP A 71 4.75 -54.55 29.97
N GLN A 72 5.50 -55.03 28.98
CA GLN A 72 6.46 -54.19 28.28
C GLN A 72 5.69 -53.50 27.16
N GLN A 73 5.21 -52.29 27.42
CA GLN A 73 4.89 -51.32 26.39
C GLN A 73 5.71 -50.06 26.68
N SER A 74 6.67 -49.86 25.79
CA SER A 74 7.13 -48.57 25.27
C SER A 74 7.28 -47.42 26.27
N GLN A 75 8.47 -47.29 26.84
CA GLN A 75 8.97 -45.94 27.15
C GLN A 75 9.26 -45.25 25.80
N PRO A 76 8.78 -44.02 25.56
CA PRO A 76 9.21 -43.25 24.40
C PRO A 76 10.73 -43.14 24.47
N GLN A 77 11.41 -43.59 23.43
CA GLN A 77 12.84 -43.35 23.28
C GLN A 77 12.99 -41.85 23.13
N ALA A 78 13.76 -41.20 24.01
CA ALA A 78 14.14 -39.81 23.84
C ALA A 78 14.87 -39.69 22.48
N VAL A 79 14.21 -39.11 21.50
CA VAL A 79 14.82 -38.71 20.24
C VAL A 79 15.65 -37.47 20.57
N SER A 80 16.97 -37.60 20.50
CA SER A 80 17.91 -36.54 20.84
C SER A 80 18.08 -35.56 19.67
N GLY A 81 17.09 -34.70 19.47
CA GLY A 81 17.25 -33.42 18.75
C GLY A 81 17.33 -32.28 19.77
N ASP A 82 18.06 -31.21 19.44
CA ASP A 82 17.94 -29.96 20.19
C ASP A 82 16.51 -29.40 19.98
N PRO A 83 15.88 -28.77 20.99
CA PRO A 83 14.53 -28.21 20.84
C PRO A 83 14.51 -27.10 19.78
N LEU A 84 13.40 -26.99 19.03
CA LEU A 84 13.22 -25.93 18.04
C LEU A 84 13.12 -24.57 18.74
N ASN A 85 13.89 -23.59 18.28
CA ASN A 85 13.84 -22.22 18.76
C ASN A 85 12.72 -21.46 18.04
N ILE A 86 11.60 -21.23 18.74
CA ILE A 86 10.41 -20.60 18.17
C ILE A 86 10.27 -19.18 18.71
N VAL A 87 10.13 -18.21 17.82
CA VAL A 87 9.75 -16.83 18.17
C VAL A 87 8.29 -16.62 17.82
N VAL A 88 7.54 -15.94 18.68
CA VAL A 88 6.11 -15.68 18.45
C VAL A 88 5.79 -14.22 18.77
N SER A 89 4.78 -13.65 18.11
CA SER A 89 4.40 -12.25 18.36
C SER A 89 3.84 -12.07 19.77
N THR A 90 2.79 -12.81 20.14
CA THR A 90 2.05 -12.62 21.41
C THR A 90 2.25 -13.73 22.45
N GLN A 91 1.87 -13.45 23.70
CA GLN A 91 1.84 -14.47 24.75
C GLN A 91 0.74 -15.52 24.57
N VAL A 92 -0.33 -15.20 23.83
CA VAL A 92 -1.39 -16.17 23.50
C VAL A 92 -0.80 -17.28 22.64
N ILE A 93 -0.14 -16.91 21.54
CA ILE A 93 0.52 -17.83 20.63
C ILE A 93 1.66 -18.56 21.37
N ALA A 94 2.37 -17.89 22.28
CA ALA A 94 3.41 -18.52 23.09
C ALA A 94 2.89 -19.65 23.98
N ASP A 95 1.69 -19.49 24.56
CA ASP A 95 1.06 -20.57 25.32
C ASP A 95 0.68 -21.73 24.38
N TRP A 96 0.05 -21.46 23.24
CA TRP A 96 -0.31 -22.48 22.24
C TRP A 96 0.89 -23.34 21.82
N VAL A 97 1.98 -22.70 21.42
CA VAL A 97 3.21 -23.40 21.00
C VAL A 97 3.80 -24.21 22.15
N ARG A 98 3.78 -23.72 23.40
CA ARG A 98 4.26 -24.49 24.56
C ARG A 98 3.38 -25.70 24.85
N GLN A 99 2.06 -25.56 24.71
CA GLN A 99 1.11 -26.67 24.92
C GLN A 99 1.27 -27.74 23.85
N VAL A 100 1.44 -27.36 22.58
CA VAL A 100 1.66 -28.31 21.48
C VAL A 100 3.09 -28.88 21.49
N GLY A 101 4.11 -28.02 21.53
CA GLY A 101 5.52 -28.40 21.36
C GLY A 101 6.18 -29.04 22.59
N GLY A 102 5.75 -28.68 23.82
CA GLY A 102 6.31 -29.24 25.05
C GLY A 102 7.82 -29.08 25.20
N ASP A 103 8.53 -30.13 25.61
CA ASP A 103 9.99 -30.12 25.80
C ASP A 103 10.78 -30.06 24.47
N HIS A 104 10.10 -30.10 23.31
CA HIS A 104 10.71 -30.07 21.98
C HIS A 104 10.79 -28.67 21.36
N VAL A 105 10.29 -27.65 22.05
CA VAL A 105 10.34 -26.25 21.61
C VAL A 105 10.88 -25.35 22.73
N GLU A 106 11.66 -24.35 22.36
CA GLU A 106 12.04 -23.22 23.21
C GLU A 106 11.35 -21.97 22.65
N VAL A 107 10.39 -21.40 23.40
CA VAL A 107 9.49 -20.35 22.88
C VAL A 107 9.80 -18.99 23.50
N ARG A 108 10.12 -18.02 22.65
CA ARG A 108 10.27 -16.60 23.01
C ARG A 108 9.13 -15.78 22.41
N ALA A 109 8.34 -15.13 23.25
CA ALA A 109 7.37 -14.12 22.79
C ALA A 109 8.06 -12.76 22.62
N LEU A 110 7.73 -12.04 21.56
CA LEU A 110 8.17 -10.68 21.29
C LEU A 110 7.47 -9.70 22.22
N VAL A 111 6.15 -9.80 22.34
CA VAL A 111 5.35 -9.03 23.30
C VAL A 111 5.52 -9.64 24.71
N PRO A 112 6.07 -8.90 25.68
CA PRO A 112 6.17 -9.37 27.08
C PRO A 112 4.79 -9.56 27.72
N ALA A 113 4.70 -10.46 28.71
CA ALA A 113 3.45 -10.65 29.45
C ALA A 113 2.97 -9.35 30.13
N GLY A 114 1.72 -8.98 29.86
CA GLY A 114 1.11 -7.74 30.35
C GLY A 114 1.57 -6.46 29.64
N ALA A 115 2.32 -6.56 28.54
CA ALA A 115 2.63 -5.43 27.66
C ALA A 115 1.66 -5.40 26.48
N ASP A 116 1.33 -4.22 25.98
CA ASP A 116 0.42 -4.08 24.85
C ASP A 116 1.07 -4.56 23.53
N ALA A 117 0.34 -5.41 22.80
CA ALA A 117 0.80 -6.03 21.56
C ALA A 117 0.77 -5.07 20.37
N HIS A 118 -0.13 -4.08 20.39
CA HIS A 118 -0.28 -3.07 19.33
C HIS A 118 0.91 -2.09 19.29
N THR A 119 1.55 -1.90 20.45
CA THR A 119 2.52 -0.84 20.74
C THR A 119 3.99 -1.26 20.66
N LEU A 120 4.25 -2.52 20.31
CA LEU A 120 5.58 -3.10 20.48
C LEU A 120 6.60 -2.51 19.49
N GLU A 121 7.66 -1.90 20.01
CA GLU A 121 8.88 -1.64 19.24
C GLU A 121 9.90 -2.77 19.43
N LEU A 122 10.35 -3.40 18.35
CA LEU A 122 11.37 -4.44 18.42
C LEU A 122 12.74 -3.88 18.83
N SER A 123 13.36 -4.50 19.83
CA SER A 123 14.75 -4.19 20.17
C SER A 123 15.72 -4.92 19.23
N VAL A 124 16.99 -4.48 19.19
CA VAL A 124 18.06 -5.18 18.48
C VAL A 124 18.21 -6.65 18.94
N ALA A 125 17.86 -6.95 20.20
CA ALA A 125 17.88 -8.32 20.71
C ALA A 125 16.71 -9.15 20.17
N ASP A 126 15.58 -8.51 19.88
CA ASP A 126 14.40 -9.15 19.32
C ASP A 126 14.59 -9.46 17.84
N ILE A 127 15.09 -8.50 17.06
CA ILE A 127 15.47 -8.71 15.64
C ILE A 127 16.47 -9.86 15.52
N ARG A 128 17.45 -9.92 16.42
CA ARG A 128 18.40 -11.04 16.46
C ARG A 128 17.72 -12.36 16.80
N ALA A 129 16.75 -12.37 17.71
CA ALA A 129 16.03 -13.58 18.07
C ALA A 129 15.18 -14.08 16.89
N VAL A 130 14.52 -13.17 16.17
CA VAL A 130 13.77 -13.44 14.93
C VAL A 130 14.69 -14.08 13.88
N ALA A 131 15.86 -13.49 13.62
CA ALA A 131 16.82 -14.00 12.64
C ALA A 131 17.51 -15.32 13.03
N GLU A 132 17.50 -15.70 14.32
CA GLU A 132 18.08 -16.94 14.84
C GLU A 132 16.99 -18.00 15.13
N ALA A 133 15.72 -17.74 14.83
CA ALA A 133 14.62 -18.66 15.07
C ALA A 133 14.54 -19.75 14.00
N ASP A 134 14.16 -20.97 14.40
CA ASP A 134 13.81 -22.04 13.46
C ASP A 134 12.42 -21.79 12.84
N LEU A 135 11.56 -21.04 13.54
CA LEU A 135 10.22 -20.62 13.08
C LEU A 135 9.79 -19.35 13.83
N VAL A 136 9.20 -18.41 13.11
CA VAL A 136 8.49 -17.26 13.67
C VAL A 136 6.99 -17.42 13.43
N ILE A 137 6.16 -17.22 14.45
CA ILE A 137 4.70 -17.35 14.33
C ILE A 137 4.04 -16.02 14.68
N ILE A 138 3.25 -15.47 13.76
CA ILE A 138 2.57 -14.17 13.90
C ILE A 138 1.06 -14.34 13.94
N ASN A 139 0.32 -13.32 14.39
CA ASN A 139 -1.13 -13.32 14.37
C ASN A 139 -1.66 -13.15 12.94
N GLY A 140 -1.09 -12.21 12.17
CA GLY A 140 -1.36 -12.05 10.73
C GLY A 140 -2.57 -11.19 10.37
N ALA A 141 -3.53 -11.03 11.29
CA ALA A 141 -4.72 -10.18 11.10
C ALA A 141 -4.45 -8.70 11.48
N GLY A 142 -3.25 -8.20 11.17
CA GLY A 142 -2.87 -6.79 11.39
C GLY A 142 -2.37 -6.44 12.81
N LEU A 143 -2.29 -7.40 13.75
CA LEU A 143 -1.81 -7.14 15.11
C LEU A 143 -0.33 -6.70 15.16
N GLU A 144 0.48 -7.24 14.26
CA GLU A 144 1.91 -6.95 14.17
C GLU A 144 2.25 -5.75 13.28
N ALA A 145 1.27 -4.97 12.82
CA ALA A 145 1.46 -3.95 11.77
C ALA A 145 2.67 -3.03 11.98
N SER A 146 2.98 -2.65 13.22
CA SER A 146 4.11 -1.77 13.56
C SER A 146 5.50 -2.44 13.50
N TYR A 147 5.58 -3.77 13.43
CA TYR A 147 6.84 -4.53 13.43
C TYR A 147 6.85 -5.77 12.51
N GLN A 148 5.81 -5.98 11.71
CA GLN A 148 5.67 -7.12 10.79
C GLN A 148 6.78 -7.11 9.74
N ASP A 149 7.06 -5.97 9.10
CA ASP A 149 8.14 -5.86 8.11
C ASP A 149 9.48 -6.31 8.68
N ALA A 150 9.78 -5.90 9.91
CA ALA A 150 11.01 -6.30 10.59
C ALA A 150 11.05 -7.81 10.89
N ILE A 151 9.91 -8.46 11.07
CA ILE A 151 9.83 -9.93 11.16
C ILE A 151 10.10 -10.55 9.79
N LEU A 152 9.37 -10.13 8.76
CA LEU A 152 9.44 -10.70 7.40
C LEU A 152 10.83 -10.52 6.77
N GLU A 153 11.51 -9.40 7.02
CA GLU A 153 12.86 -9.14 6.52
C GLU A 153 13.96 -10.00 7.17
N ASN A 154 13.72 -10.51 8.39
CA ASN A 154 14.77 -11.14 9.20
C ASN A 154 14.53 -12.63 9.47
N ALA A 155 13.28 -13.10 9.44
CA ALA A 155 12.94 -14.50 9.68
C ALA A 155 13.22 -15.38 8.46
N GLU A 156 13.71 -16.61 8.66
CA GLU A 156 13.87 -17.60 7.57
C GLU A 156 12.55 -18.35 7.29
N HIS A 157 11.74 -18.57 8.32
CA HIS A 157 10.45 -19.25 8.25
C HIS A 157 9.42 -18.50 9.09
N VAL A 158 8.30 -18.13 8.49
CA VAL A 158 7.18 -17.43 9.14
C VAL A 158 5.90 -18.25 8.93
N LEU A 159 5.15 -18.47 10.02
CA LEU A 159 3.79 -18.99 9.98
C LEU A 159 2.83 -17.86 10.34
N ASP A 160 2.04 -17.44 9.35
CA ASP A 160 0.92 -16.52 9.52
C ASP A 160 -0.33 -17.31 9.96
N LEU A 161 -0.88 -16.96 11.12
CA LEU A 161 -2.04 -17.69 11.66
C LEU A 161 -3.37 -17.23 11.07
N ALA A 162 -3.47 -16.00 10.57
CA ALA A 162 -4.68 -15.51 9.91
C ALA A 162 -4.85 -16.24 8.57
N GLU A 163 -3.79 -16.28 7.76
CA GLU A 163 -3.76 -17.05 6.52
C GLU A 163 -4.09 -18.53 6.77
N ALA A 164 -3.46 -19.14 7.78
CA ALA A 164 -3.72 -20.55 8.11
C ALA A 164 -5.16 -20.83 8.59
N ILE A 165 -5.83 -19.84 9.21
CA ILE A 165 -7.25 -19.94 9.59
C ILE A 165 -8.12 -19.91 8.33
N GLU A 166 -7.84 -19.01 7.39
CA GLU A 166 -8.55 -18.89 6.13
C GLU A 166 -8.39 -20.13 5.24
N GLU A 167 -7.16 -20.65 5.12
CA GLU A 167 -6.88 -21.90 4.41
C GLU A 167 -7.63 -23.11 5.01
N ALA A 168 -7.90 -23.08 6.31
CA ALA A 168 -8.72 -24.08 7.00
C ALA A 168 -10.23 -23.91 6.74
N GLY A 169 -10.64 -22.89 5.97
CA GLY A 169 -12.01 -22.61 5.55
C GLY A 169 -12.82 -21.80 6.56
N TYR A 170 -12.15 -21.04 7.43
CA TYR A 170 -12.78 -20.13 8.38
C TYR A 170 -12.64 -18.68 7.90
N GLU A 171 -13.61 -17.84 8.23
CA GLU A 171 -13.59 -16.41 7.90
C GLU A 171 -13.28 -15.60 9.16
N LEU A 172 -12.37 -14.63 9.05
CA LEU A 172 -12.09 -13.66 10.09
C LEU A 172 -13.13 -12.53 10.01
N ALA A 173 -13.62 -12.11 11.17
CA ALA A 173 -14.63 -11.07 11.27
C ALA A 173 -13.98 -9.71 11.51
N PRO A 174 -14.59 -8.62 11.00
CA PRO A 174 -14.13 -7.26 11.28
C PRO A 174 -14.40 -6.84 12.73
N PHE A 175 -13.88 -5.67 13.09
CA PHE A 175 -14.12 -5.02 14.38
C PHE A 175 -15.61 -4.85 14.69
N SER A 176 -15.95 -4.86 15.98
CA SER A 176 -17.34 -4.78 16.46
C SER A 176 -17.98 -3.44 16.09
N SER A 177 -17.19 -2.36 16.09
CA SER A 177 -17.62 -1.02 15.67
C SER A 177 -18.11 -0.98 14.22
N MET A 178 -17.49 -1.75 13.32
CA MET A 178 -17.86 -1.80 11.90
C MET A 178 -19.07 -2.71 11.64
N ALA A 179 -19.30 -3.73 12.48
CA ALA A 179 -20.46 -4.62 12.37
C ALA A 179 -21.80 -3.97 12.80
N ALA A 180 -21.75 -2.88 13.58
CA ALA A 180 -22.93 -2.23 14.15
C ALA A 180 -23.69 -1.30 13.18
N GLU A 181 -23.12 -0.96 12.01
CA GLU A 181 -23.76 -0.06 11.03
C GLU A 181 -24.92 -0.69 10.24
N HIS A 182 -25.13 -2.01 10.32
CA HIS A 182 -26.15 -2.71 9.53
C HIS A 182 -27.43 -3.12 10.27
N GLY A 183 -27.72 -2.57 11.45
CA GLY A 183 -28.99 -2.89 12.08
C GLY A 183 -29.43 -1.92 13.16
N HIS A 184 -30.19 -0.87 12.79
CA HIS A 184 -31.44 -0.50 13.48
C HIS A 184 -32.23 0.58 12.72
N HIS A 185 -33.32 0.14 12.08
CA HIS A 185 -34.63 0.79 11.85
C HIS A 185 -34.74 2.28 11.46
N ASP A 186 -35.23 2.47 10.23
CA ASP A 186 -36.12 3.52 9.72
C ASP A 186 -36.82 4.39 10.79
N GLU A 187 -36.51 5.68 10.84
CA GLU A 187 -37.53 6.75 10.74
C GLU A 187 -36.88 8.11 10.39
N GLU A 188 -37.47 8.77 9.39
CA GLU A 188 -37.05 10.02 8.75
C GLU A 188 -36.59 11.14 9.72
N MET A 189 -35.32 11.55 9.61
CA MET A 189 -34.93 12.96 9.71
C MET A 189 -33.79 13.26 8.73
N HIS A 190 -34.08 14.16 7.78
CA HIS A 190 -33.06 14.88 7.03
C HIS A 190 -32.19 15.68 8.01
N ASP A 191 -30.89 15.45 7.98
CA ASP A 191 -29.85 16.49 8.00
C ASP A 191 -28.60 15.89 7.34
N ASP A 192 -27.83 16.80 6.74
CA ASP A 192 -26.83 16.59 5.70
C ASP A 192 -25.53 15.92 6.19
N GLU A 193 -24.80 15.30 5.23
CA GLU A 193 -23.37 14.89 5.26
C GLU A 193 -22.92 13.93 6.36
N HIS A 194 -22.38 12.76 5.98
CA HIS A 194 -21.24 11.99 6.56
C HIS A 194 -21.29 10.56 5.99
N GLY A 195 -20.27 9.99 5.35
CA GLY A 195 -18.97 10.51 4.92
C GLY A 195 -18.44 9.62 3.80
N ALA A 196 -18.05 10.23 2.68
CA ALA A 196 -17.25 9.57 1.66
C ALA A 196 -15.86 9.25 2.26
N ALA A 197 -15.18 8.21 1.78
CA ALA A 197 -13.76 8.00 2.09
C ALA A 197 -12.97 9.27 1.69
N GLU A 198 -12.59 10.11 2.67
CA GLU A 198 -12.19 11.49 2.39
C GLU A 198 -10.69 11.56 2.12
N ALA A 199 -10.31 11.70 0.84
CA ALA A 199 -8.94 12.08 0.49
C ALA A 199 -8.60 13.45 1.07
N VAL A 200 -7.77 13.48 2.12
CA VAL A 200 -7.32 14.74 2.72
C VAL A 200 -6.10 15.24 1.98
N GLY A 201 -6.31 16.25 1.13
CA GLY A 201 -5.20 16.81 0.36
C GLY A 201 -5.55 17.99 -0.52
N ARG A 202 -4.72 18.16 -1.55
CA ARG A 202 -4.74 19.33 -2.43
C ARG A 202 -4.45 18.92 -3.85
N LEU A 203 -5.05 19.62 -4.80
CA LEU A 203 -4.67 19.54 -6.21
C LEU A 203 -3.67 20.65 -6.52
N LEU A 204 -2.53 20.27 -7.10
CA LEU A 204 -1.60 21.18 -7.74
C LEU A 204 -1.99 21.31 -9.21
N VAL A 205 -2.17 22.52 -9.69
CA VAL A 205 -2.71 22.77 -11.04
C VAL A 205 -1.78 23.73 -11.77
N ALA A 206 -1.15 23.25 -12.84
CA ALA A 206 -0.32 24.07 -13.71
C ALA A 206 -1.12 24.59 -14.91
N ASP A 207 -0.80 25.83 -15.28
CA ASP A 207 -1.43 26.55 -16.37
C ASP A 207 -0.59 26.44 -17.65
N ALA A 208 -1.26 26.21 -18.79
CA ALA A 208 -0.59 26.07 -20.07
C ALA A 208 -0.04 27.39 -20.64
N LEU A 209 -0.58 28.52 -20.18
CA LEU A 209 -0.34 29.86 -20.73
C LEU A 209 0.36 30.78 -19.73
N GLU A 210 0.27 30.49 -18.44
CA GLU A 210 0.84 31.28 -17.35
C GLU A 210 1.85 30.46 -16.52
N ALA A 211 2.98 31.09 -16.16
CA ALA A 211 4.06 30.46 -15.39
C ALA A 211 3.76 30.46 -13.89
N HIS A 212 2.61 29.90 -13.50
CA HIS A 212 2.21 29.79 -12.10
C HIS A 212 1.61 28.43 -11.78
N LEU A 213 1.67 28.05 -10.50
CA LEU A 213 1.03 26.87 -9.94
C LEU A 213 -0.11 27.30 -9.02
N SER A 214 -1.32 26.88 -9.35
CA SER A 214 -2.52 27.05 -8.53
C SER A 214 -2.71 25.86 -7.59
N VAL A 215 -3.35 26.08 -6.44
CA VAL A 215 -3.62 25.03 -5.44
C VAL A 215 -5.09 25.02 -5.05
N VAL A 216 -5.77 23.91 -5.28
CA VAL A 216 -7.14 23.64 -4.83
C VAL A 216 -7.07 22.81 -3.54
N ASN A 217 -7.66 23.28 -2.44
CA ASN A 217 -7.75 22.49 -1.20
C ASN A 217 -9.07 21.72 -1.19
N LEU A 218 -9.00 20.40 -1.19
CA LEU A 218 -10.19 19.56 -1.28
C LEU A 218 -11.05 19.64 -0.01
N SER A 219 -10.42 19.67 1.16
CA SER A 219 -11.11 19.74 2.47
C SER A 219 -11.82 21.08 2.77
N SER A 220 -11.75 22.09 1.90
CA SER A 220 -12.35 23.41 2.18
C SER A 220 -12.82 24.17 0.94
N ASP A 221 -12.82 23.52 -0.23
CA ASP A 221 -13.14 24.10 -1.55
C ASP A 221 -12.39 25.40 -1.91
N ASN A 222 -11.29 25.69 -1.21
CA ASN A 222 -10.55 26.94 -1.38
C ASN A 222 -9.53 26.83 -2.51
N VAL A 223 -9.66 27.71 -3.51
CA VAL A 223 -8.72 27.85 -4.63
C VAL A 223 -7.73 28.99 -4.38
N ASN A 224 -6.45 28.67 -4.31
CA ASN A 224 -5.34 29.63 -4.32
C ASN A 224 -4.76 29.72 -5.73
N ARG A 225 -5.27 30.66 -6.53
CA ARG A 225 -4.81 30.84 -7.92
C ARG A 225 -3.40 31.42 -7.96
N GLY A 226 -2.52 30.80 -8.76
CA GLY A 226 -1.14 31.22 -8.97
C GLY A 226 -0.38 31.42 -7.66
N LEU A 227 -0.55 30.50 -6.70
CA LEU A 227 0.08 30.58 -5.38
C LEU A 227 1.61 30.62 -5.47
N PHE A 228 2.17 29.90 -6.45
CA PHE A 228 3.62 29.86 -6.69
C PHE A 228 3.95 30.27 -8.12
N GLU A 229 5.00 31.07 -8.29
CA GLU A 229 5.62 31.31 -9.59
C GLU A 229 6.55 30.14 -9.93
N ILE A 230 6.44 29.62 -11.15
CA ILE A 230 7.29 28.55 -11.69
C ILE A 230 8.09 29.09 -12.89
N ALA A 231 9.10 28.36 -13.33
CA ALA A 231 10.04 28.87 -14.34
C ALA A 231 9.40 29.17 -15.70
N ALA A 232 8.38 28.41 -16.10
CA ALA A 232 7.76 28.49 -17.42
C ALA A 232 6.27 28.07 -17.36
N PRO A 233 5.43 28.58 -18.29
CA PRO A 233 4.08 28.06 -18.49
C PRO A 233 4.11 26.68 -19.15
N GLY A 234 2.98 25.96 -19.15
CA GLY A 234 2.91 24.62 -19.76
C GLY A 234 3.70 23.56 -19.00
N ALA A 235 3.94 23.79 -17.71
CA ALA A 235 4.62 22.83 -16.86
C ALA A 235 3.75 21.58 -16.65
N SER A 236 4.39 20.42 -16.64
CA SER A 236 3.74 19.18 -16.20
C SER A 236 3.88 19.02 -14.68
N VAL A 237 2.86 18.43 -14.07
CA VAL A 237 2.75 18.25 -12.62
C VAL A 237 2.50 16.78 -12.35
N HIS A 238 3.32 16.21 -11.48
CA HIS A 238 3.27 14.81 -11.08
C HIS A 238 3.28 14.72 -9.57
N ALA A 239 2.69 13.67 -9.01
CA ALA A 239 2.85 13.34 -7.60
C ALA A 239 4.06 12.41 -7.43
N SER A 240 4.73 12.45 -6.29
CA SER A 240 5.61 11.38 -5.85
C SER A 240 4.78 10.13 -5.47
N PRO A 241 5.38 8.93 -5.35
CA PRO A 241 4.65 7.69 -5.13
C PRO A 241 3.71 7.69 -3.90
N THR A 242 4.05 8.39 -2.82
CA THR A 242 3.17 8.48 -1.64
C THR A 242 2.25 9.70 -1.66
N HIS A 243 2.28 10.50 -2.73
CA HIS A 243 1.58 11.77 -2.86
C HIS A 243 2.02 12.88 -1.88
N ARG A 244 3.12 12.70 -1.13
CA ARG A 244 3.63 13.77 -0.27
C ARG A 244 4.18 14.95 -1.05
N TYR A 245 4.89 14.70 -2.16
CA TYR A 245 5.56 15.75 -2.93
C TYR A 245 4.94 15.93 -4.31
N GLY A 246 4.73 17.18 -4.70
CA GLY A 246 4.43 17.57 -6.07
C GLY A 246 5.70 17.88 -6.84
N ILE A 247 5.85 17.27 -8.01
CA ILE A 247 6.99 17.44 -8.90
C ILE A 247 6.52 18.22 -10.11
N VAL A 248 7.03 19.45 -10.27
CA VAL A 248 6.63 20.37 -11.34
C VAL A 248 7.80 20.56 -12.29
N ILE A 249 7.64 20.09 -13.52
CA ILE A 249 8.64 20.21 -14.57
C ILE A 249 8.27 21.37 -15.47
N ALA A 250 9.07 22.44 -15.42
CA ALA A 250 8.86 23.67 -16.16
C ALA A 250 10.03 23.88 -17.12
N ASN A 251 9.82 23.49 -18.38
CA ASN A 251 10.79 23.70 -19.46
C ASN A 251 10.60 25.08 -20.08
N GLY A 252 11.64 25.90 -20.01
CA GLY A 252 11.62 27.29 -20.43
C GLY A 252 11.86 27.47 -21.93
N PRO A 253 11.85 28.73 -22.41
CA PRO A 253 12.13 29.02 -23.81
C PRO A 253 13.60 28.78 -24.21
N GLU A 254 14.51 28.72 -23.23
CA GLU A 254 15.92 28.37 -23.38
C GLU A 254 16.27 27.29 -22.36
N ASP A 255 17.12 26.30 -22.69
CA ASP A 255 17.48 25.18 -21.80
C ASP A 255 17.99 25.64 -20.41
N SER A 256 18.60 26.84 -20.33
CA SER A 256 19.06 27.42 -19.06
C SER A 256 17.93 27.84 -18.10
N ASP A 257 16.72 27.97 -18.63
CA ASP A 257 15.51 28.30 -17.87
C ASP A 257 14.80 27.06 -17.34
N ASP A 258 15.19 25.85 -17.77
CA ASP A 258 14.53 24.60 -17.38
C ASP A 258 14.70 24.34 -15.88
N ARG A 259 13.59 24.05 -15.20
CA ARG A 259 13.55 23.77 -13.76
C ARG A 259 12.62 22.62 -13.43
N ILE A 260 13.08 21.75 -12.55
CA ILE A 260 12.25 20.77 -11.85
C ILE A 260 12.10 21.26 -10.40
N HIS A 261 10.89 21.65 -10.05
CA HIS A 261 10.53 22.12 -8.72
C HIS A 261 9.86 21.03 -7.91
N PHE A 262 10.18 20.96 -6.62
CA PHE A 262 9.54 20.08 -5.67
C PHE A 262 8.69 20.91 -4.70
N PHE A 263 7.48 20.44 -4.43
CA PHE A 263 6.55 21.07 -3.51
C PHE A 263 6.17 20.05 -2.44
N ASP A 264 6.49 20.31 -1.18
CA ASP A 264 5.96 19.52 -0.08
C ASP A 264 4.49 19.87 0.06
N GLY A 265 3.63 18.88 -0.24
CA GLY A 265 2.18 19.01 -0.18
C GLY A 265 1.71 19.45 1.20
N GLY A 266 2.49 19.20 2.25
CA GLY A 266 2.21 19.60 3.62
C GLY A 266 0.99 18.88 4.19
N VAL A 267 0.63 17.73 3.63
CA VAL A 267 -0.36 16.81 4.20
C VAL A 267 0.25 15.43 4.11
N PHE A 268 0.59 14.85 5.25
CA PHE A 268 1.24 13.55 5.32
C PHE A 268 1.02 12.94 6.69
N PHE A 269 1.18 11.63 6.74
CA PHE A 269 1.16 10.85 7.96
C PHE A 269 2.52 10.88 8.64
N VAL A 270 2.53 11.11 9.95
CA VAL A 270 3.73 10.95 10.79
C VAL A 270 3.50 9.79 11.73
N PRO A 271 4.37 8.77 11.72
CA PRO A 271 4.26 7.69 12.68
C PRO A 271 4.42 8.25 14.09
N HIS A 272 3.46 7.97 14.95
CA HIS A 272 3.40 8.47 16.32
C HIS A 272 3.01 7.33 17.27
N GLY A 273 3.92 6.35 17.37
CA GLY A 273 3.61 5.09 18.03
C GLY A 273 2.91 4.15 17.06
N ASP A 274 1.72 3.67 17.41
CA ASP A 274 0.88 2.76 16.62
C ASP A 274 0.02 3.38 15.53
N HIS A 275 -0.21 4.68 15.58
CA HIS A 275 -1.00 5.39 14.60
C HIS A 275 -0.14 6.38 13.85
N TYR A 276 -0.67 6.83 12.72
CA TYR A 276 -0.14 7.97 12.03
C TYR A 276 -0.92 9.21 12.42
N ASP A 277 -0.22 10.21 12.95
CA ASP A 277 -0.76 11.54 13.07
C ASP A 277 -0.89 12.14 11.67
N LEU A 278 -2.12 12.50 11.26
CA LEU A 278 -2.32 13.30 10.08
C LEU A 278 -1.80 14.72 10.31
N VAL A 279 -0.66 15.02 9.69
CA VAL A 279 -0.06 16.34 9.76
C VAL A 279 -0.54 17.18 8.59
N THR A 280 -1.40 18.16 8.87
CA THR A 280 -1.82 19.18 7.88
C THR A 280 -1.13 20.52 8.15
N GLN A 281 -0.23 20.89 7.25
CA GLN A 281 0.51 22.14 7.21
C GLN A 281 0.23 22.88 5.90
N ARG A 282 0.84 24.06 5.74
CA ARG A 282 0.80 24.78 4.46
C ARG A 282 1.71 24.09 3.46
N ILE A 283 1.24 23.99 2.22
CA ILE A 283 2.10 23.66 1.09
C ILE A 283 3.28 24.62 1.00
N THR A 284 4.46 24.09 0.72
CA THR A 284 5.68 24.88 0.53
C THR A 284 6.49 24.39 -0.66
N ARG A 285 7.20 25.30 -1.34
CA ARG A 285 8.24 24.92 -2.29
C ARG A 285 9.42 24.36 -1.49
N HIS A 286 9.82 23.13 -1.79
CA HIS A 286 10.99 22.49 -1.21
C HIS A 286 12.28 23.18 -1.67
N ALA A 287 13.36 23.06 -0.90
CA ALA A 287 14.63 23.71 -1.23
C ALA A 287 15.36 23.05 -2.42
N LEU A 288 15.10 21.76 -2.65
CA LEU A 288 15.57 21.06 -3.83
C LEU A 288 14.94 21.68 -5.08
N GLU A 289 15.80 22.12 -5.98
CA GLU A 289 15.46 22.55 -7.33
C GLU A 289 16.54 21.98 -8.25
N ILE A 290 16.12 21.25 -9.28
CA ILE A 290 17.04 20.77 -10.31
C ILE A 290 16.95 21.76 -11.47
N ALA A 291 18.09 22.31 -11.87
CA ALA A 291 18.17 23.40 -12.82
C ALA A 291 18.97 23.01 -14.05
N GLU A 292 18.61 23.62 -15.19
CA GLU A 292 19.28 23.36 -16.48
C GLU A 292 19.12 21.90 -16.95
N GLU A 293 18.02 21.27 -16.53
CA GLU A 293 17.63 19.90 -16.89
C GLU A 293 16.27 19.91 -17.58
N SER A 294 16.25 19.50 -18.86
CA SER A 294 15.04 19.43 -19.67
C SER A 294 14.27 18.14 -19.38
N GLY A 295 13.65 18.08 -18.19
CA GLY A 295 12.84 16.93 -17.78
C GLY A 295 11.64 16.76 -18.71
N VAL A 296 11.34 15.53 -19.14
CA VAL A 296 10.19 15.29 -20.03
C VAL A 296 9.36 14.11 -19.55
N HIS A 297 9.97 12.94 -19.46
CA HIS A 297 9.27 11.71 -19.05
C HIS A 297 9.41 11.49 -17.54
N VAL A 298 8.30 11.24 -16.87
CA VAL A 298 8.24 10.94 -15.43
C VAL A 298 7.55 9.60 -15.25
N VAL A 299 8.19 8.70 -14.51
CA VAL A 299 7.64 7.39 -14.17
C VAL A 299 7.83 7.17 -12.68
N ASN A 300 6.72 7.06 -11.94
CA ASN A 300 6.75 6.51 -10.60
C ASN A 300 6.79 4.99 -10.71
N SER A 301 7.62 4.33 -9.90
CA SER A 301 7.76 2.86 -9.89
C SER A 301 8.54 2.40 -8.66
N HIS A 302 8.10 1.33 -8.00
CA HIS A 302 8.80 0.73 -6.84
C HIS A 302 9.17 1.73 -5.72
N GLY A 303 8.34 2.76 -5.48
CA GLY A 303 8.62 3.81 -4.48
C GLY A 303 9.63 4.89 -4.92
N TRP A 304 10.03 4.90 -6.20
CA TRP A 304 10.91 5.90 -6.81
C TRP A 304 10.18 6.70 -7.88
N THR A 305 10.62 7.94 -8.08
CA THR A 305 10.31 8.72 -9.29
C THR A 305 11.54 8.77 -10.18
N ALA A 306 11.42 8.26 -11.41
CA ALA A 306 12.40 8.44 -12.46
C ALA A 306 12.00 9.61 -13.37
N ILE A 307 12.87 10.61 -13.50
CA ILE A 307 12.69 11.75 -14.42
C ILE A 307 13.77 11.67 -15.49
N PHE A 308 13.38 11.53 -16.75
CA PHE A 308 14.33 11.54 -17.86
C PHE A 308 14.52 12.97 -18.36
N ALA A 309 15.78 13.43 -18.38
CA ALA A 309 16.17 14.74 -18.88
C ALA A 309 16.73 14.63 -20.30
N ASP A 310 15.98 15.06 -21.31
CA ASP A 310 16.30 14.83 -22.72
C ASP A 310 17.60 15.50 -23.16
N GLY A 311 17.78 16.76 -22.75
CA GLY A 311 18.89 17.61 -23.20
C GLY A 311 20.26 17.06 -22.79
N ASN A 312 20.35 16.56 -21.56
CA ASN A 312 21.58 15.97 -21.02
C ASN A 312 21.65 14.46 -21.23
N GLY A 313 20.50 13.79 -21.35
CA GLY A 313 20.39 12.38 -21.66
C GLY A 313 20.68 11.47 -20.48
N HIS A 314 20.06 11.74 -19.35
CA HIS A 314 20.18 10.89 -18.16
C HIS A 314 18.85 10.82 -17.42
N ALA A 315 18.69 9.75 -16.63
CA ALA A 315 17.58 9.61 -15.70
C ALA A 315 18.00 10.08 -14.31
N ILE A 316 17.16 10.91 -13.70
CA ILE A 316 17.26 11.39 -12.33
C ILE A 316 16.31 10.56 -11.50
N LEU A 317 16.83 9.74 -10.59
CA LEU A 317 16.03 8.89 -9.71
C LEU A 317 15.91 9.54 -8.34
N ILE A 318 14.68 9.69 -7.89
CA ILE A 318 14.34 10.35 -6.63
C ILE A 318 13.59 9.35 -5.77
N ASN A 319 14.11 9.10 -4.58
CA ASN A 319 13.43 8.37 -3.54
C ASN A 319 12.81 9.35 -2.56
N GLU A 320 11.52 9.19 -2.33
CA GLU A 320 10.76 10.11 -1.51
C GLU A 320 11.15 10.05 -0.02
N HIS A 321 11.41 8.84 0.49
CA HIS A 321 11.86 8.63 1.87
C HIS A 321 13.20 9.33 2.11
N ASP A 322 14.14 9.22 1.18
CA ASP A 322 15.42 9.92 1.28
C ASP A 322 15.27 11.44 1.18
N LEU A 323 14.39 11.92 0.30
CA LEU A 323 14.07 13.35 0.16
C LEU A 323 13.49 13.92 1.46
N ALA A 324 12.59 13.17 2.12
CA ALA A 324 11.96 13.56 3.38
C ALA A 324 12.94 13.58 4.57
N ASN A 325 13.93 12.70 4.57
CA ASN A 325 14.88 12.52 5.67
C ASN A 325 16.22 13.27 5.49
N ALA A 326 16.41 13.94 4.35
CA ALA A 326 17.62 14.70 4.08
C ALA A 326 17.82 15.85 5.09
N THR A 327 18.92 15.78 5.86
CA THR A 327 19.32 16.85 6.81
C THR A 327 20.21 17.94 6.17
N GLY A 328 20.48 17.82 4.87
CA GLY A 328 21.31 18.70 4.05
C GLY A 328 20.84 18.70 2.60
N ASP A 329 21.74 18.98 1.65
CA ASP A 329 21.40 18.95 0.21
C ASP A 329 21.18 17.49 -0.22
N TYR A 330 19.95 17.18 -0.64
CA TYR A 330 19.61 15.89 -1.24
C TYR A 330 20.25 15.78 -2.64
N GLU A 331 20.95 14.69 -2.89
CA GLU A 331 21.55 14.38 -4.20
C GLU A 331 20.79 13.21 -4.83
N PRO A 332 20.02 13.44 -5.91
CA PRO A 332 19.39 12.36 -6.67
C PRO A 332 20.41 11.41 -7.27
N ILE A 333 20.01 10.15 -7.49
CA ILE A 333 20.83 9.21 -8.27
C ILE A 333 20.68 9.58 -9.75
N VAL A 334 21.80 9.60 -10.48
CA VAL A 334 21.82 9.95 -11.91
C VAL A 334 22.35 8.77 -12.73
N ILE A 335 21.59 8.38 -13.75
CA ILE A 335 21.90 7.26 -14.64
C ILE A 335 22.10 7.80 -16.06
N ASP A 336 23.36 7.84 -16.50
CA ASP A 336 23.74 8.41 -17.79
C ASP A 336 23.39 7.50 -18.98
N ALA A 337 22.46 7.90 -19.85
CA ALA A 337 22.14 7.16 -21.08
C ALA A 337 22.70 7.78 -22.36
N GLY A 338 23.05 9.07 -22.32
CA GLY A 338 23.39 9.89 -23.48
C GLY A 338 22.17 10.62 -24.05
N PRO A 339 22.34 11.79 -24.72
CA PRO A 339 21.24 12.63 -25.18
C PRO A 339 20.26 11.88 -26.09
N GLN A 340 18.96 11.96 -25.76
CA GLN A 340 17.85 11.34 -26.47
C GLN A 340 16.51 11.87 -25.93
N HIS A 341 15.42 11.68 -26.68
CA HIS A 341 14.08 11.78 -26.11
C HIS A 341 13.69 10.42 -25.53
N GLY A 342 14.08 10.19 -24.27
CA GLY A 342 14.11 8.87 -23.66
C GLY A 342 13.24 8.74 -22.43
N SER A 343 13.23 7.55 -21.86
CA SER A 343 12.56 7.26 -20.59
C SER A 343 13.40 6.32 -19.72
N ALA A 344 13.01 6.26 -18.45
CA ALA A 344 13.52 5.29 -17.49
C ALA A 344 12.42 4.87 -16.53
N VAL A 345 12.49 3.62 -16.07
CA VAL A 345 11.59 3.05 -15.06
C VAL A 345 12.43 2.27 -14.05
N VAL A 346 12.17 2.47 -12.76
CA VAL A 346 12.83 1.74 -11.70
C VAL A 346 12.21 0.34 -11.61
N MET A 347 13.08 -0.65 -11.57
CA MET A 347 12.75 -2.06 -11.37
C MET A 347 13.18 -2.51 -9.97
N SER A 348 12.77 -3.70 -9.56
CA SER A 348 13.12 -4.27 -8.26
C SER A 348 14.65 -4.40 -8.03
N LYS A 349 15.06 -4.55 -6.76
CA LYS A 349 16.46 -4.81 -6.37
C LYS A 349 17.47 -3.74 -6.84
N GLY A 350 17.07 -2.47 -6.87
CA GLY A 350 17.96 -1.34 -7.22
C GLY A 350 18.40 -1.35 -8.68
N ARG A 351 17.46 -1.67 -9.57
CA ARG A 351 17.64 -1.74 -11.02
C ARG A 351 16.82 -0.65 -11.69
N VAL A 352 17.27 -0.24 -12.87
CA VAL A 352 16.58 0.75 -13.69
C VAL A 352 16.64 0.30 -15.15
N ALA A 353 15.49 0.18 -15.78
CA ALA A 353 15.39 0.03 -17.22
C ALA A 353 15.45 1.44 -17.84
N ILE A 354 16.42 1.65 -18.72
CA ILE A 354 16.68 2.94 -19.33
C ILE A 354 16.84 2.79 -20.84
N THR A 355 16.27 3.73 -21.58
CA THR A 355 16.29 3.72 -23.05
C THR A 355 17.70 3.91 -23.62
N ILE A 356 17.96 3.26 -24.77
CA ILE A 356 19.24 3.30 -25.48
C ILE A 356 19.18 4.32 -26.63
N PRO A 357 20.07 5.33 -26.67
CA PRO A 357 20.00 6.39 -27.66
C PRO A 357 20.33 5.89 -29.07
N HIS A 358 19.59 6.39 -30.06
CA HIS A 358 19.91 6.13 -31.46
C HIS A 358 21.28 6.72 -31.83
N PRO A 359 22.18 5.98 -32.52
CA PRO A 359 23.54 6.43 -32.84
C PRO A 359 23.63 7.78 -33.58
N ASP A 360 22.65 8.07 -34.45
CA ASP A 360 22.61 9.30 -35.25
C ASP A 360 22.01 10.52 -34.52
N PHE A 361 21.53 10.40 -33.28
CA PHE A 361 20.81 11.48 -32.56
C PHE A 361 21.55 12.83 -32.62
N LEU A 362 22.83 12.86 -32.21
CA LEU A 362 23.64 14.08 -32.22
C LEU A 362 24.06 14.57 -33.61
N THR A 363 23.87 13.76 -34.65
CA THR A 363 24.32 14.06 -36.02
C THR A 363 23.19 14.47 -36.95
N ASN A 364 21.94 14.20 -36.55
CA ASN A 364 20.77 14.54 -37.34
C ASN A 364 20.26 15.96 -36.98
N PRO A 365 20.15 16.89 -37.95
CA PRO A 365 19.58 18.20 -37.68
C PRO A 365 18.09 18.17 -37.25
N ASP A 366 17.36 17.09 -37.55
CA ASP A 366 15.98 16.85 -37.12
C ASP A 366 15.91 15.84 -35.95
N PHE A 367 16.84 15.95 -34.99
CA PHE A 367 17.03 15.00 -33.89
C PHE A 367 15.77 14.75 -33.04
N TRP A 368 14.83 15.70 -32.95
CA TRP A 368 13.53 15.51 -32.28
C TRP A 368 12.69 14.37 -32.87
N ASN A 369 12.94 13.95 -34.11
CA ASN A 369 12.27 12.81 -34.74
C ASN A 369 13.06 11.49 -34.61
N ILE A 370 14.22 11.52 -33.95
CA ILE A 370 15.08 10.37 -33.70
C ILE A 370 14.81 9.86 -32.30
N LEU A 371 14.10 8.74 -32.24
CA LEU A 371 13.69 8.07 -31.01
C LEU A 371 14.69 6.97 -30.63
N PRO A 372 14.73 6.55 -29.35
CA PRO A 372 15.58 5.45 -28.87
C PRO A 372 15.37 4.13 -29.63
N GLU A 373 16.36 3.22 -29.53
CA GLU A 373 16.41 1.97 -30.30
C GLU A 373 16.25 0.69 -29.47
N GLY A 374 16.07 0.84 -28.16
CA GLY A 374 15.98 -0.28 -27.23
C GLY A 374 15.99 0.17 -25.79
N VAL A 375 16.06 -0.81 -24.90
CA VAL A 375 16.12 -0.62 -23.45
C VAL A 375 17.23 -1.51 -22.91
N GLU A 376 18.01 -0.97 -21.97
CA GLU A 376 18.93 -1.75 -21.16
C GLU A 376 18.60 -1.59 -19.68
N VAL A 377 18.91 -2.61 -18.91
CA VAL A 377 18.80 -2.58 -17.45
C VAL A 377 20.17 -2.31 -16.87
N ARG A 378 20.21 -1.36 -15.93
CA ARG A 378 21.40 -1.01 -15.19
C ARG A 378 21.15 -1.05 -13.68
N THR A 379 22.22 -1.14 -12.91
CA THR A 379 22.21 -0.91 -11.47
C THR A 379 22.16 0.59 -11.17
N PHE A 380 21.81 0.97 -9.95
CA PHE A 380 21.88 2.38 -9.52
C PHE A 380 23.31 2.95 -9.52
N ASP A 381 24.33 2.09 -9.48
CA ASP A 381 25.74 2.45 -9.69
C ASP A 381 26.12 2.55 -11.18
N ASN A 382 25.12 2.55 -12.07
CA ASN A 382 25.24 2.66 -13.53
C ASN A 382 26.01 1.48 -14.18
N GLU A 383 25.97 0.30 -13.55
CA GLU A 383 26.55 -0.92 -14.13
C GLU A 383 25.53 -1.63 -15.03
N PHE A 384 25.98 -2.07 -16.21
CA PHE A 384 25.16 -2.84 -17.15
C PHE A 384 24.74 -4.21 -16.56
N VAL A 385 23.48 -4.57 -16.74
CA VAL A 385 22.91 -5.86 -16.29
C VAL A 385 22.38 -6.67 -17.47
N PHE A 386 21.49 -6.06 -18.27
CA PHE A 386 20.75 -6.73 -19.33
C PHE A 386 20.44 -5.76 -20.47
N GLU A 387 20.28 -6.27 -21.69
CA GLU A 387 19.82 -5.51 -22.85
C GLU A 387 18.60 -6.24 -23.42
N GLY A 388 17.49 -5.54 -23.55
CA GLY A 388 16.26 -6.11 -24.09
C GLY A 388 16.30 -6.29 -25.61
N GLU A 389 15.27 -6.94 -26.14
CA GLU A 389 15.06 -7.06 -27.59
C GLU A 389 15.04 -5.67 -28.26
N PRO A 390 15.58 -5.52 -29.49
CA PRO A 390 15.62 -4.24 -30.17
C PRO A 390 14.22 -3.64 -30.37
N CYS A 391 14.00 -2.43 -29.85
CA CYS A 391 12.73 -1.72 -29.92
C CYS A 391 12.94 -0.42 -30.69
N HIS A 392 12.74 -0.49 -32.00
CA HIS A 392 13.01 0.64 -32.89
C HIS A 392 12.01 1.77 -32.71
N ARG A 393 12.50 3.01 -32.77
CA ARG A 393 11.72 4.25 -32.56
C ARG A 393 10.87 4.21 -31.27
N LEU A 394 11.49 3.81 -30.17
CA LEU A 394 10.83 3.60 -28.90
C LEU A 394 10.21 4.90 -28.37
N HIS A 395 8.95 4.86 -27.97
CA HIS A 395 8.28 5.95 -27.26
C HIS A 395 7.10 5.44 -26.43
N GLY A 396 6.90 6.02 -25.26
CA GLY A 396 5.89 5.59 -24.29
C GLY A 396 6.42 4.48 -23.40
N VAL A 397 6.12 4.61 -22.10
CA VAL A 397 6.49 3.64 -21.08
C VAL A 397 5.39 3.61 -20.01
N ALA A 398 5.13 2.42 -19.46
CA ALA A 398 4.38 2.24 -18.23
C ALA A 398 4.88 0.97 -17.51
N HIS A 399 4.43 0.77 -16.27
CA HIS A 399 4.65 -0.48 -15.57
C HIS A 399 3.39 -0.90 -14.80
N ASN A 400 3.33 -2.18 -14.44
CA ASN A 400 2.43 -2.75 -13.44
C ASN A 400 3.19 -3.84 -12.65
N ALA A 401 2.49 -4.68 -11.88
CA ALA A 401 3.13 -5.79 -11.15
C ALA A 401 3.83 -6.82 -12.06
N ARG A 402 3.38 -6.99 -13.31
CA ARG A 402 3.98 -7.95 -14.25
C ARG A 402 5.31 -7.47 -14.85
N GLY A 403 5.50 -6.16 -14.96
CA GLY A 403 6.73 -5.58 -15.51
C GLY A 403 6.51 -4.22 -16.17
N ALA A 404 7.39 -3.87 -17.09
CA ALA A 404 7.37 -2.62 -17.84
C ALA A 404 7.09 -2.85 -19.32
N VAL A 405 6.28 -1.98 -19.92
CA VAL A 405 6.03 -1.96 -21.36
C VAL A 405 6.63 -0.71 -21.99
N PHE A 406 7.14 -0.87 -23.21
CA PHE A 406 7.66 0.23 -24.03
C PHE A 406 7.06 0.16 -25.43
N GLY A 407 6.58 1.28 -25.95
CA GLY A 407 6.06 1.34 -27.31
C GLY A 407 7.18 1.33 -28.33
N CYS A 408 7.13 0.40 -29.28
CA CYS A 408 8.04 0.35 -30.43
C CYS A 408 7.29 0.72 -31.71
N TRP A 409 8.04 0.86 -32.80
CA TRP A 409 7.48 1.15 -34.12
C TRP A 409 6.53 0.08 -34.66
N THR A 410 6.71 -1.19 -34.29
CA THR A 410 5.95 -2.32 -34.85
C THR A 410 5.42 -3.30 -33.79
N ALA A 411 5.67 -3.01 -32.52
CA ALA A 411 5.38 -3.90 -31.40
C ALA A 411 5.36 -3.11 -30.09
N THR A 412 4.89 -3.76 -29.03
CA THR A 412 5.19 -3.37 -27.64
C THR A 412 6.33 -4.24 -27.13
N LEU A 413 7.38 -3.65 -26.59
CA LEU A 413 8.41 -4.38 -25.84
C LEU A 413 7.92 -4.55 -24.41
N PHE A 414 7.73 -5.79 -23.97
CA PHE A 414 7.48 -6.12 -22.57
C PHE A 414 8.80 -6.57 -21.92
N LEU A 415 9.16 -5.95 -20.81
CA LEU A 415 10.37 -6.19 -20.03
C LEU A 415 9.96 -6.54 -18.61
N HIS A 416 10.32 -7.73 -18.15
CA HIS A 416 10.00 -8.21 -16.81
C HIS A 416 11.22 -8.89 -16.17
N ALA A 417 11.12 -9.18 -14.88
CA ALA A 417 12.16 -9.87 -14.14
C ALA A 417 11.55 -10.97 -13.26
N HIS A 418 12.19 -12.14 -13.23
CA HIS A 418 11.83 -13.28 -12.40
C HIS A 418 13.12 -13.87 -11.81
N ASP A 419 13.15 -14.18 -10.51
CA ASP A 419 14.34 -14.67 -9.79
C ASP A 419 15.62 -13.82 -9.96
N GLY A 420 15.46 -12.51 -10.19
CA GLY A 420 16.54 -11.58 -10.47
C GLY A 420 17.15 -11.68 -11.88
N GLU A 421 16.67 -12.57 -12.73
CA GLU A 421 16.97 -12.59 -14.17
C GLU A 421 15.97 -11.69 -14.92
N HIS A 422 16.43 -11.01 -15.96
CA HIS A 422 15.62 -10.09 -16.75
C HIS A 422 15.33 -10.71 -18.10
N GLU A 423 14.08 -10.65 -18.52
CA GLU A 423 13.61 -11.15 -19.82
C GLU A 423 12.83 -10.07 -20.53
N SER A 424 12.88 -10.11 -21.87
CA SER A 424 12.13 -9.18 -22.69
C SER A 424 11.57 -9.86 -23.93
N GLU A 425 10.38 -9.44 -24.33
CA GLU A 425 9.72 -9.92 -25.53
C GLU A 425 9.08 -8.79 -26.32
N LEU A 426 9.00 -8.97 -27.64
CA LEU A 426 8.29 -8.06 -28.54
C LEU A 426 6.93 -8.64 -28.88
N ILE A 427 5.87 -7.96 -28.47
CA ILE A 427 4.49 -8.29 -28.76
C ILE A 427 4.06 -7.50 -30.00
N PRO A 428 3.95 -8.13 -31.18
CA PRO A 428 3.69 -7.40 -32.43
C PRO A 428 2.29 -6.80 -32.47
N TYR A 429 2.16 -5.59 -33.01
CA TYR A 429 0.84 -5.00 -33.19
C TYR A 429 -0.04 -5.83 -34.14
N PRO A 430 -1.36 -5.91 -33.89
CA PRO A 430 -2.24 -6.72 -34.70
C PRO A 430 -2.40 -6.11 -36.10
N ALA A 431 -2.67 -6.96 -37.10
CA ALA A 431 -2.70 -6.52 -38.50
C ALA A 431 -3.83 -5.51 -38.81
N GLU A 432 -4.89 -5.53 -38.01
CA GLU A 432 -6.03 -4.64 -38.03
C GLU A 432 -5.71 -3.22 -37.52
N ALA A 433 -4.67 -3.04 -36.71
CA ALA A 433 -4.27 -1.71 -36.20
C ALA A 433 -3.86 -0.75 -37.33
N GLY A 434 -3.42 -1.30 -38.46
CA GLY A 434 -3.15 -0.53 -39.68
C GLY A 434 -1.96 -1.04 -40.47
N PRO A 435 -1.59 -0.35 -41.56
CA PRO A 435 -0.37 -0.65 -42.30
C PRO A 435 0.86 -0.54 -41.39
N GLU A 436 1.79 -1.47 -41.56
CA GLU A 436 3.09 -1.42 -40.88
C GLU A 436 3.76 -0.05 -41.11
N GLY A 437 4.12 0.62 -40.02
CA GLY A 437 4.72 1.95 -40.04
C GLY A 437 3.74 3.12 -40.18
N GLU A 438 2.44 2.89 -40.05
CA GLU A 438 1.45 3.96 -39.88
C GLU A 438 0.79 3.97 -38.49
N PHE A 439 1.15 3.01 -37.62
CA PHE A 439 0.62 2.82 -36.27
C PHE A 439 1.74 2.50 -35.29
N ALA A 440 1.69 3.10 -34.10
CA ALA A 440 2.42 2.67 -32.91
C ALA A 440 1.62 3.07 -31.66
N ILE A 441 1.80 2.39 -30.54
CA ILE A 441 1.30 2.88 -29.26
C ILE A 441 2.38 3.77 -28.65
N GLY A 442 2.06 5.06 -28.49
CA GLY A 442 3.02 6.09 -28.11
C GLY A 442 2.90 6.52 -26.64
N GLN A 443 1.84 6.12 -25.95
CA GLN A 443 1.64 6.35 -24.52
C GLN A 443 1.00 5.11 -23.93
N TYR A 444 1.42 4.77 -22.71
CA TYR A 444 0.88 3.65 -21.96
C TYR A 444 0.44 4.13 -20.58
N TRP A 445 -0.52 3.41 -20.04
CA TRP A 445 -0.94 3.46 -18.65
C TRP A 445 -0.88 2.04 -18.11
N GLY A 446 -0.35 1.91 -16.90
CA GLY A 446 -0.39 0.68 -16.11
C GLY A 446 -0.75 1.03 -14.68
N HIS A 447 -1.30 0.05 -13.97
CA HIS A 447 -1.64 0.14 -12.55
C HIS A 447 -1.12 -1.11 -11.86
N GLN A 448 -0.56 -1.00 -10.65
CA GLN A 448 0.04 -2.15 -9.98
C GLN A 448 -0.94 -3.32 -9.78
N ASP A 449 -2.22 -3.00 -9.55
CA ASP A 449 -3.28 -3.99 -9.32
C ASP A 449 -4.00 -4.45 -10.61
N SER A 450 -3.61 -3.90 -11.78
CA SER A 450 -4.15 -4.33 -13.07
C SER A 450 -3.16 -5.20 -13.83
N GLU A 451 -3.61 -6.35 -14.31
CA GLU A 451 -2.81 -7.26 -15.12
C GLU A 451 -2.50 -6.71 -16.53
N ASN A 452 -3.39 -5.85 -17.03
CA ASN A 452 -3.34 -5.30 -18.37
C ASN A 452 -2.78 -3.88 -18.38
N PHE A 453 -2.35 -3.46 -19.56
CA PHE A 453 -2.02 -2.07 -19.82
C PHE A 453 -3.07 -1.46 -20.76
N PHE A 454 -3.21 -0.14 -20.69
CA PHE A 454 -3.92 0.61 -21.73
C PHE A 454 -2.92 1.45 -22.51
N GLY A 455 -3.10 1.51 -23.81
CA GLY A 455 -2.24 2.23 -24.73
C GLY A 455 -3.02 3.23 -25.57
N GLN A 456 -2.49 4.44 -25.74
CA GLN A 456 -2.97 5.36 -26.77
C GLN A 456 -2.12 5.21 -28.03
N SER A 457 -2.80 4.93 -29.13
CA SER A 457 -2.17 4.84 -30.44
C SER A 457 -1.78 6.23 -30.97
N THR A 458 -0.67 6.27 -31.70
CA THR A 458 -0.18 7.39 -32.47
C THR A 458 -0.13 6.96 -33.93
N LEU A 459 -0.80 7.71 -34.80
CA LEU A 459 -0.92 7.39 -36.21
C LEU A 459 0.00 8.27 -37.06
N PHE A 460 0.58 7.69 -38.11
CA PHE A 460 1.55 8.35 -39.00
C PHE A 460 1.05 8.34 -40.45
N PRO A 461 -0.03 9.08 -40.78
CA PRO A 461 -0.63 9.04 -42.10
C PRO A 461 0.36 9.46 -43.19
N GLY A 462 0.67 8.55 -44.12
CA GLY A 462 1.65 8.79 -45.17
C GLY A 462 3.10 8.88 -44.68
N GLY A 463 3.39 8.39 -43.46
CA GLY A 463 4.69 8.45 -42.81
C GLY A 463 5.07 9.83 -42.25
N GLU A 464 4.14 10.79 -42.23
CA GLU A 464 4.32 12.09 -41.59
C GLU A 464 3.88 12.00 -40.12
N CYS A 465 4.64 12.66 -39.22
CA CYS A 465 4.23 12.76 -37.83
C CYS A 465 3.06 13.73 -37.72
N CYS A 466 2.10 13.50 -36.85
CA CYS A 466 1.58 12.28 -36.23
C CYS A 466 0.25 12.76 -35.64
N ILE A 467 -0.76 11.92 -35.54
CA ILE A 467 -2.03 12.29 -34.91
C ILE A 467 -2.36 11.31 -33.79
N GLN A 468 -3.01 11.81 -32.74
CA GLN A 468 -3.53 10.95 -31.68
C GLN A 468 -4.60 10.03 -32.26
N GLY A 469 -4.50 8.75 -31.91
CA GLY A 469 -5.44 7.71 -32.28
C GLY A 469 -6.26 7.24 -31.09
N GLY A 470 -6.82 6.05 -31.27
CA GLY A 470 -7.65 5.35 -30.30
C GLY A 470 -6.92 4.77 -29.09
N VAL A 471 -7.73 4.21 -28.19
CA VAL A 471 -7.33 3.48 -26.98
C VAL A 471 -7.34 1.98 -27.25
N TRP A 472 -6.31 1.30 -26.77
CA TRP A 472 -6.10 -0.14 -26.89
C TRP A 472 -5.86 -0.74 -25.52
N LEU A 473 -6.46 -1.89 -25.23
CA LEU A 473 -6.06 -2.75 -24.13
C LEU A 473 -4.91 -3.63 -24.64
N VAL A 474 -3.87 -3.77 -23.81
CA VAL A 474 -2.64 -4.50 -24.11
C VAL A 474 -2.46 -5.58 -23.04
N ASP A 475 -2.78 -6.80 -23.42
CA ASP A 475 -2.64 -7.99 -22.57
C ASP A 475 -1.27 -8.62 -22.85
N VAL A 476 -0.32 -8.33 -21.96
CA VAL A 476 1.04 -8.87 -22.08
C VAL A 476 1.12 -10.35 -21.73
N GLY A 477 0.16 -10.89 -20.95
CA GLY A 477 0.17 -12.30 -20.56
C GLY A 477 -0.20 -13.23 -21.70
N HIS A 478 -1.13 -12.79 -22.56
CA HIS A 478 -1.52 -13.52 -23.77
C HIS A 478 -0.86 -13.00 -25.05
N GLY A 479 -0.17 -11.85 -24.97
CA GLY A 479 0.45 -11.21 -26.12
C GLY A 479 -0.59 -10.65 -27.11
N GLU A 480 -1.70 -10.14 -26.58
CA GLU A 480 -2.86 -9.70 -27.36
C GLU A 480 -3.13 -8.20 -27.22
N PHE A 481 -3.80 -7.65 -28.23
CA PHE A 481 -4.23 -6.26 -28.27
C PHE A 481 -5.71 -6.21 -28.63
N HIS A 482 -6.48 -5.42 -27.87
CA HIS A 482 -7.90 -5.23 -28.11
C HIS A 482 -8.19 -3.75 -28.33
N GLU A 483 -8.78 -3.40 -29.48
CA GLU A 483 -9.17 -2.00 -29.76
C GLU A 483 -10.39 -1.64 -28.93
N VAL A 484 -10.20 -0.82 -27.91
CA VAL A 484 -11.26 -0.38 -26.99
C VAL A 484 -12.04 0.77 -27.59
N PHE A 485 -11.33 1.71 -28.24
CA PHE A 485 -11.96 2.89 -28.82
C PHE A 485 -11.14 3.42 -29.99
N PRO A 486 -11.72 3.58 -31.20
CA PRO A 486 -10.94 3.89 -32.41
C PRO A 486 -10.68 5.39 -32.65
N GLU A 487 -11.41 6.28 -31.97
CA GLU A 487 -11.31 7.73 -32.20
C GLU A 487 -10.28 8.38 -31.26
N PRO A 488 -9.76 9.57 -31.60
CA PRO A 488 -8.73 10.24 -30.80
C PRO A 488 -9.10 10.44 -29.34
N SER A 489 -8.27 9.91 -28.44
CA SER A 489 -8.27 10.21 -27.00
C SER A 489 -7.15 11.18 -26.63
N VAL A 490 -7.22 11.79 -25.43
CA VAL A 490 -6.16 12.72 -24.96
C VAL A 490 -5.67 12.47 -23.55
N ALA A 491 -6.45 11.77 -22.73
CA ALA A 491 -6.11 11.47 -21.36
C ALA A 491 -6.70 10.12 -20.96
N GLY A 492 -5.99 9.41 -20.10
CA GLY A 492 -6.35 8.12 -19.55
C GLY A 492 -5.84 8.00 -18.11
N VAL A 493 -6.55 7.28 -17.26
CA VAL A 493 -6.22 7.06 -15.85
C VAL A 493 -6.97 5.85 -15.31
N PHE A 494 -6.35 5.05 -14.44
CA PHE A 494 -7.02 3.96 -13.74
C PHE A 494 -7.81 4.46 -12.51
N SER A 495 -8.82 3.71 -12.08
CA SER A 495 -9.37 3.76 -10.73
C SER A 495 -8.27 3.48 -9.70
N SER A 496 -8.50 3.87 -8.44
CA SER A 496 -7.52 3.67 -7.36
C SER A 496 -7.22 2.19 -7.09
N ASP A 497 -8.17 1.30 -7.40
CA ASP A 497 -8.06 -0.17 -7.28
C ASP A 497 -7.56 -0.84 -8.59
N GLY A 498 -7.41 -0.09 -9.68
CA GLY A 498 -7.00 -0.64 -10.97
C GLY A 498 -8.04 -1.44 -11.75
N GLU A 499 -9.26 -1.62 -11.22
CA GLU A 499 -10.31 -2.43 -11.86
C GLU A 499 -10.97 -1.72 -13.06
N THR A 500 -10.98 -0.39 -13.07
CA THR A 500 -11.59 0.42 -14.12
C THR A 500 -10.57 1.36 -14.74
N PHE A 501 -10.53 1.42 -16.07
CA PHE A 501 -9.78 2.44 -16.80
C PHE A 501 -10.71 3.54 -17.32
N TYR A 502 -10.40 4.79 -17.00
CA TYR A 502 -11.12 5.96 -17.49
C TYR A 502 -10.34 6.64 -18.60
N PHE A 503 -10.99 7.04 -19.68
CA PHE A 503 -10.37 7.86 -20.70
C PHE A 503 -11.30 8.95 -21.25
N LEU A 504 -10.69 10.05 -21.68
CA LEU A 504 -11.37 11.18 -22.29
C LEU A 504 -11.03 11.26 -23.77
N ALA A 505 -12.08 11.23 -24.60
CA ALA A 505 -11.97 11.41 -26.04
C ALA A 505 -12.24 12.86 -26.47
N THR A 506 -11.85 13.20 -27.70
CA THR A 506 -12.05 14.52 -28.31
C THR A 506 -13.52 14.94 -28.47
N ASP A 507 -14.46 14.01 -28.36
CA ASP A 507 -15.89 14.31 -28.25
C ASP A 507 -16.32 14.84 -26.87
N GLY A 508 -15.36 14.97 -25.94
CA GLY A 508 -15.55 15.49 -24.59
C GLY A 508 -16.24 14.50 -23.64
N MET A 509 -16.43 13.25 -24.07
CA MET A 509 -17.04 12.20 -23.26
C MET A 509 -15.96 11.43 -22.49
N LEU A 510 -16.13 11.38 -21.16
CA LEU A 510 -15.40 10.48 -20.28
C LEU A 510 -16.05 9.09 -20.39
N ARG A 511 -15.23 8.05 -20.56
CA ARG A 511 -15.67 6.66 -20.62
C ARG A 511 -14.95 5.87 -19.55
N ALA A 512 -15.69 5.01 -18.87
CA ALA A 512 -15.18 4.00 -17.95
C ALA A 512 -15.19 2.67 -18.70
N VAL A 513 -14.09 1.95 -18.68
CA VAL A 513 -13.96 0.61 -19.23
C VAL A 513 -13.43 -0.34 -18.17
N ASP A 514 -13.92 -1.56 -18.16
CA ASP A 514 -13.37 -2.62 -17.32
C ASP A 514 -11.90 -2.87 -17.73
N ALA A 515 -11.01 -2.93 -16.74
CA ALA A 515 -9.58 -3.07 -17.00
C ALA A 515 -9.17 -4.49 -17.44
N HIS A 516 -9.99 -5.50 -17.16
CA HIS A 516 -9.72 -6.89 -17.50
C HIS A 516 -10.01 -7.19 -18.97
N ASP A 517 -11.12 -6.68 -19.52
CA ASP A 517 -11.55 -7.00 -20.88
C ASP A 517 -11.73 -5.79 -21.82
N GLY A 518 -11.69 -4.56 -21.28
CA GLY A 518 -11.84 -3.33 -22.05
C GLY A 518 -13.29 -3.00 -22.43
N GLU A 519 -14.29 -3.69 -21.87
CA GLU A 519 -15.70 -3.39 -22.11
C GLU A 519 -16.10 -2.04 -21.51
N VAL A 520 -16.89 -1.26 -22.25
CA VAL A 520 -17.39 0.04 -21.76
C VAL A 520 -18.49 -0.17 -20.73
N VAL A 521 -18.18 0.08 -19.47
CA VAL A 521 -19.11 -0.02 -18.33
C VAL A 521 -19.85 1.29 -18.04
N GLY A 522 -19.31 2.43 -18.47
CA GLY A 522 -19.91 3.73 -18.19
C GLY A 522 -19.47 4.86 -19.13
N SER A 523 -20.29 5.90 -19.25
CA SER A 523 -19.89 7.11 -19.97
C SER A 523 -20.67 8.34 -19.52
N MET A 524 -20.02 9.50 -19.56
CA MET A 524 -20.64 10.80 -19.27
C MET A 524 -20.03 11.91 -20.13
N GLN A 525 -20.77 12.98 -20.37
CA GLN A 525 -20.21 14.20 -20.96
C GLN A 525 -19.45 14.96 -19.87
N LEU A 526 -18.14 15.09 -20.01
CA LEU A 526 -17.28 15.76 -19.02
C LEU A 526 -16.95 17.19 -19.43
N VAL A 527 -16.47 17.39 -20.66
CA VAL A 527 -16.10 18.71 -21.22
C VAL A 527 -16.75 18.93 -22.58
N GLU A 528 -16.72 20.16 -23.10
CA GLU A 528 -17.15 20.40 -24.49
C GLU A 528 -16.22 19.71 -25.49
N PRO A 529 -16.71 19.20 -26.64
CA PRO A 529 -15.87 18.63 -27.68
C PRO A 529 -14.76 19.59 -28.14
N PHE A 530 -13.58 19.06 -28.41
CA PHE A 530 -12.39 19.83 -28.75
C PHE A 530 -11.54 19.12 -29.84
N GLU A 531 -10.60 19.85 -30.43
CA GLU A 531 -9.64 19.27 -31.37
C GLU A 531 -8.33 18.99 -30.65
N ALA A 532 -7.84 17.76 -30.73
CA ALA A 532 -6.53 17.41 -30.20
C ALA A 532 -5.43 17.72 -31.22
N VAL A 533 -4.81 18.90 -31.08
CA VAL A 533 -3.69 19.33 -31.91
C VAL A 533 -2.42 19.34 -31.06
N PHE A 534 -1.34 18.76 -31.58
CA PHE A 534 -0.06 18.73 -30.88
C PHE A 534 0.39 20.14 -30.47
N GLY A 535 0.73 20.31 -29.19
CA GLY A 535 1.14 21.59 -28.60
C GLY A 535 -0.01 22.55 -28.24
N THR A 536 -1.28 22.15 -28.41
CA THR A 536 -2.41 22.87 -27.80
C THR A 536 -2.76 22.26 -26.45
N PRO A 537 -3.19 23.07 -25.46
CA PRO A 537 -3.60 22.54 -24.16
C PRO A 537 -4.82 21.63 -24.31
N THR A 538 -4.71 20.42 -23.79
CA THR A 538 -5.81 19.44 -23.70
C THR A 538 -6.18 19.20 -22.24
N PRO A 539 -7.39 18.69 -21.95
CA PRO A 539 -7.74 18.31 -20.60
C PRO A 539 -6.80 17.23 -20.05
N ALA A 540 -6.60 17.24 -18.74
CA ALA A 540 -5.83 16.22 -18.01
C ALA A 540 -6.69 15.62 -16.91
N LEU A 541 -6.47 14.34 -16.59
CA LEU A 541 -7.24 13.57 -15.63
C LEU A 541 -6.32 13.01 -14.54
N ILE A 542 -6.82 12.94 -13.31
CA ILE A 542 -6.27 12.10 -12.24
C ILE A 542 -7.43 11.45 -11.48
N VAL A 543 -7.17 10.33 -10.80
CA VAL A 543 -8.09 9.69 -9.85
C VAL A 543 -7.47 9.71 -8.46
N VAL A 544 -8.32 9.89 -7.45
CA VAL A 544 -7.98 10.02 -6.03
C VAL A 544 -9.13 9.40 -5.23
N GLY A 545 -8.97 8.18 -4.74
CA GLY A 545 -10.05 7.43 -4.10
C GLY A 545 -11.23 7.24 -5.06
N GLU A 546 -12.43 7.63 -4.64
CA GLU A 546 -13.67 7.56 -5.43
C GLU A 546 -13.89 8.76 -6.37
N TRP A 547 -12.91 9.66 -6.47
CA TRP A 547 -13.03 10.91 -7.23
C TRP A 547 -12.11 10.92 -8.44
N LEU A 548 -12.64 11.41 -9.56
CA LEU A 548 -11.86 11.80 -10.73
C LEU A 548 -11.82 13.31 -10.86
N TYR A 549 -10.63 13.86 -10.99
CA TYR A 549 -10.42 15.29 -11.21
C TYR A 549 -9.95 15.57 -12.62
N ALA A 550 -10.59 16.54 -13.27
CA ALA A 550 -10.28 16.93 -14.63
C ALA A 550 -9.92 18.42 -14.72
N ALA A 551 -8.71 18.73 -15.19
CA ALA A 551 -8.35 20.10 -15.57
C ALA A 551 -8.89 20.39 -16.97
N ASP A 552 -9.75 21.40 -17.12
CA ASP A 552 -10.30 21.81 -18.41
C ASP A 552 -9.71 23.16 -18.87
N PRO A 553 -8.78 23.15 -19.84
CA PRO A 553 -8.13 24.36 -20.31
C PRO A 553 -9.08 25.30 -21.06
N ASN A 554 -10.21 24.81 -21.60
CA ASN A 554 -11.14 25.64 -22.37
C ASN A 554 -12.04 26.47 -21.46
N SER A 555 -12.47 25.91 -20.32
CA SER A 555 -13.31 26.62 -19.36
C SER A 555 -12.52 27.37 -18.29
N GLY A 556 -11.28 26.96 -18.00
CA GLY A 556 -10.49 27.50 -16.88
C GLY A 556 -10.86 26.89 -15.53
N HIS A 557 -11.50 25.72 -15.52
CA HIS A 557 -11.95 25.04 -14.31
C HIS A 557 -11.21 23.72 -14.08
N VAL A 558 -11.21 23.28 -12.82
CA VAL A 558 -11.02 21.88 -12.45
C VAL A 558 -12.39 21.32 -12.07
N LEU A 559 -12.74 20.16 -12.61
CA LEU A 559 -14.00 19.46 -12.34
C LEU A 559 -13.73 18.26 -11.43
N GLY A 560 -14.57 18.02 -10.43
CA GLY A 560 -14.56 16.83 -9.59
C GLY A 560 -15.76 15.95 -9.89
N VAL A 561 -15.50 14.73 -10.34
CA VAL A 561 -16.48 13.72 -10.73
C VAL A 561 -16.50 12.62 -9.69
N HIS A 562 -17.66 12.30 -9.14
CA HIS A 562 -17.82 11.13 -8.29
C HIS A 562 -17.95 9.87 -9.17
N LEU A 563 -17.06 8.89 -8.98
CA LEU A 563 -16.93 7.76 -9.91
C LEU A 563 -18.10 6.78 -9.85
N THR A 564 -18.65 6.53 -8.66
CA THR A 564 -19.82 5.65 -8.45
C THR A 564 -21.06 6.04 -9.26
N HIS A 565 -21.31 7.35 -9.41
CA HIS A 565 -22.51 7.85 -10.11
C HIS A 565 -22.19 8.52 -11.46
N MET A 566 -20.91 8.73 -11.78
CA MET A 566 -20.43 9.46 -12.96
C MET A 566 -21.10 10.84 -13.12
N GLU A 567 -21.11 11.64 -12.05
CA GLU A 567 -21.65 13.00 -12.04
C GLU A 567 -20.59 14.01 -11.61
N ILE A 568 -20.63 15.21 -12.21
CA ILE A 568 -19.80 16.34 -11.75
C ILE A 568 -20.47 16.90 -10.50
N GLU A 569 -19.80 16.78 -9.36
CA GLU A 569 -20.29 17.30 -8.09
C GLU A 569 -19.53 18.56 -7.65
N HIS A 570 -18.28 18.71 -8.11
CA HIS A 570 -17.45 19.87 -7.80
C HIS A 570 -16.94 20.58 -9.06
N GLU A 571 -16.84 21.91 -8.97
CA GLU A 571 -16.27 22.76 -10.02
C GLU A 571 -15.49 23.91 -9.38
N TRP A 572 -14.19 23.97 -9.64
CA TRP A 572 -13.29 24.99 -9.12
C TRP A 572 -12.77 25.88 -10.26
N ASP A 573 -13.16 27.16 -10.27
CA ASP A 573 -12.58 28.16 -11.18
C ASP A 573 -11.13 28.46 -10.74
N VAL A 574 -10.17 27.95 -11.50
CA VAL A 574 -8.73 28.18 -11.32
C VAL A 574 -8.21 29.27 -12.26
N GLY A 575 -8.99 29.64 -13.29
CA GLY A 575 -8.63 30.62 -14.30
C GLY A 575 -7.60 30.10 -15.30
N GLY A 576 -7.30 30.93 -16.31
CA GLY A 576 -6.31 30.62 -17.33
C GLY A 576 -6.69 29.39 -18.17
N ALA A 577 -5.71 28.51 -18.41
CA ALA A 577 -5.85 27.26 -19.15
C ALA A 577 -5.20 26.10 -18.36
N PRO A 578 -5.86 25.58 -17.31
CA PRO A 578 -5.31 24.47 -16.52
C PRO A 578 -5.13 23.25 -17.42
N SER A 579 -3.95 22.64 -17.39
CA SER A 579 -3.56 21.60 -18.37
C SER A 579 -2.78 20.43 -17.79
N SER A 580 -2.38 20.53 -16.53
CA SER A 580 -1.77 19.43 -15.79
C SER A 580 -2.16 19.56 -14.33
N LEU A 581 -2.45 18.44 -13.69
CA LEU A 581 -2.76 18.39 -12.27
C LEU A 581 -2.18 17.15 -11.61
N ALA A 582 -1.89 17.26 -10.32
CA ALA A 582 -1.55 16.12 -9.47
C ALA A 582 -2.13 16.32 -8.07
N PHE A 583 -2.47 15.22 -7.41
CA PHE A 583 -2.88 15.21 -6.02
C PHE A 583 -1.65 15.14 -5.11
N VAL A 584 -1.66 15.95 -4.05
CA VAL A 584 -0.73 15.82 -2.93
C VAL A 584 -1.50 15.76 -1.61
N GLY A 585 -1.26 14.71 -0.82
CA GLY A 585 -1.94 14.47 0.44
C GLY A 585 -2.01 13.00 0.81
N VAL A 586 -3.04 12.64 1.58
CA VAL A 586 -3.29 11.27 2.04
C VAL A 586 -4.64 10.76 1.51
N LEU A 587 -4.72 9.46 1.27
CA LEU A 587 -5.93 8.75 0.88
C LEU A 587 -6.41 7.92 2.07
N ASP A 588 -7.69 8.04 2.45
CA ASP A 588 -8.30 7.31 3.57
C ASP A 588 -9.07 6.05 3.11
N SER A 589 -8.51 5.34 2.13
CA SER A 589 -9.08 4.08 1.65
C SER A 589 -7.98 3.03 1.65
N GLY A 590 -7.84 2.29 2.77
CA GLY A 590 -7.26 0.95 2.81
C GLY A 590 -5.91 0.71 2.13
N GLY A 591 -5.04 1.72 2.05
CA GLY A 591 -3.77 1.59 1.35
C GLY A 591 -2.73 2.51 1.94
N ALA A 592 -1.89 1.97 2.81
CA ALA A 592 -0.52 2.47 2.89
C ALA A 592 0.04 2.49 1.45
N PRO A 593 0.80 3.53 1.05
CA PRO A 593 1.43 3.54 -0.27
C PRO A 593 2.28 2.28 -0.38
N ALA A 594 1.94 1.39 -1.32
CA ALA A 594 2.73 0.21 -1.63
C ALA A 594 4.15 0.64 -2.02
N ALA A 595 5.05 0.70 -1.04
CA ALA A 595 6.47 0.54 -1.26
C ALA A 595 6.63 -0.92 -1.68
N GLY A 596 7.00 -1.12 -2.95
CA GLY A 596 6.99 -2.43 -3.59
C GLY A 596 7.67 -3.51 -2.74
N HIS A 597 6.89 -4.49 -2.31
CA HIS A 597 7.39 -5.78 -1.88
C HIS A 597 7.50 -6.68 -3.11
N ALA A 598 8.69 -7.24 -3.28
CA ALA A 598 9.05 -8.18 -4.31
C ALA A 598 9.08 -9.56 -3.68
N ASP A 599 8.06 -10.38 -3.92
CA ASP A 599 8.04 -11.78 -3.49
C ASP A 599 8.18 -12.70 -4.70
N GLU A 600 9.35 -13.35 -4.74
CA GLU A 600 9.73 -14.46 -5.62
C GLU A 600 9.29 -15.76 -4.97
N HIS A 601 8.36 -16.50 -5.57
CA HIS A 601 8.14 -17.91 -5.21
C HIS A 601 8.07 -18.81 -6.47
N ASP A 602 9.21 -19.45 -6.70
CA ASP A 602 9.52 -20.50 -7.65
C ASP A 602 8.71 -21.78 -7.34
N HIS A 603 7.78 -22.15 -8.24
CA HIS A 603 7.18 -23.49 -8.24
C HIS A 603 7.32 -24.17 -9.61
N GLN A 604 8.32 -25.05 -9.67
CA GLN A 604 8.37 -26.19 -10.58
C GLN A 604 7.11 -27.04 -10.41
N GLU A 605 6.34 -27.26 -11.48
CA GLU A 605 5.74 -28.57 -11.76
C GLU A 605 5.69 -28.86 -13.25
N GLY A 606 5.97 -30.12 -13.59
CA GLY A 606 5.90 -30.65 -14.93
C GLY A 606 4.74 -31.63 -15.09
N GLU A 607 4.68 -32.12 -16.33
CA GLU A 607 3.90 -33.25 -16.85
C GLU A 607 2.49 -32.96 -17.40
N GLU A 608 2.47 -32.91 -18.73
CA GLU A 608 1.61 -33.68 -19.66
C GLU A 608 0.16 -33.96 -19.25
N HIS A 609 -0.81 -33.56 -20.09
CA HIS A 609 -1.80 -34.51 -20.64
C HIS A 609 -2.55 -33.96 -21.88
N ASP A 610 -2.80 -34.91 -22.79
CA ASP A 610 -3.29 -34.81 -24.16
C ASP A 610 -4.73 -34.31 -24.37
N GLU A 611 -4.90 -33.65 -25.52
CA GLU A 611 -5.97 -33.73 -26.53
C GLU A 611 -7.37 -34.24 -26.13
N HIS A 612 -8.43 -33.47 -26.44
CA HIS A 612 -9.53 -33.93 -27.31
C HIS A 612 -10.42 -32.78 -27.84
N GLU A 613 -10.59 -32.79 -29.17
CA GLU A 613 -11.56 -32.03 -29.97
C GLU A 613 -13.03 -32.29 -29.56
N HIS A 614 -13.93 -31.32 -29.73
CA HIS A 614 -15.25 -31.55 -30.37
C HIS A 614 -15.94 -30.27 -30.87
N GLU A 615 -16.63 -30.46 -31.99
CA GLU A 615 -17.31 -29.51 -32.87
C GLU A 615 -18.70 -29.05 -32.35
N GLU A 616 -19.10 -27.89 -32.87
CA GLU A 616 -20.44 -27.28 -33.06
C GLU A 616 -21.70 -28.10 -32.71
N ASP A 617 -22.65 -27.47 -32.02
CA ASP A 617 -24.06 -27.40 -32.48
C ASP A 617 -24.89 -26.35 -31.69
N GLU A 618 -25.65 -25.56 -32.45
CA GLU A 618 -26.59 -24.52 -32.05
C GLU A 618 -27.83 -25.07 -31.31
N HIS A 619 -28.27 -24.43 -30.20
CA HIS A 619 -29.69 -24.43 -29.79
C HIS A 619 -30.08 -23.20 -28.95
N GLU A 620 -31.02 -22.41 -29.50
CA GLU A 620 -31.81 -21.38 -28.81
C GLU A 620 -32.73 -22.01 -27.75
N HIS A 621 -32.76 -21.46 -26.53
CA HIS A 621 -33.94 -21.48 -25.64
C HIS A 621 -33.95 -20.27 -24.69
N GLU A 622 -35.12 -19.61 -24.63
CA GLU A 622 -35.48 -18.53 -23.70
C GLU A 622 -35.83 -19.07 -22.30
N ASP A 623 -35.51 -18.25 -21.29
CA ASP A 623 -36.05 -18.09 -19.93
C ASP A 623 -36.06 -19.30 -18.96
N GLU A 624 -35.27 -19.21 -17.89
CA GLU A 624 -35.72 -19.12 -16.48
C GLU A 624 -34.51 -19.20 -15.52
N GLU A 625 -34.57 -18.43 -14.43
CA GLU A 625 -33.53 -18.32 -13.41
C GLU A 625 -33.34 -19.60 -12.60
N GLU A 626 -32.09 -19.97 -12.34
CA GLU A 626 -31.70 -20.76 -11.16
C GLU A 626 -30.22 -20.47 -10.86
N HIS A 627 -29.98 -20.06 -9.61
CA HIS A 627 -28.67 -19.83 -9.01
C HIS A 627 -27.87 -21.13 -8.94
N GLU A 628 -26.67 -21.16 -9.49
CA GLU A 628 -25.60 -22.04 -9.02
C GLU A 628 -24.31 -21.23 -8.85
N ASP A 629 -23.88 -21.29 -7.60
CA ASP A 629 -22.75 -20.69 -6.91
C ASP A 629 -21.51 -21.53 -7.23
N ASP A 630 -20.45 -20.91 -7.76
CA ASP A 630 -19.14 -21.55 -7.90
C ASP A 630 -18.01 -20.49 -7.80
N GLY A 631 -17.48 -20.36 -6.59
CA GLY A 631 -16.03 -20.45 -6.34
C GLY A 631 -15.20 -19.18 -6.52
N HIS A 632 -15.25 -18.32 -5.49
CA HIS A 632 -14.32 -17.22 -5.25
C HIS A 632 -12.85 -17.67 -5.23
N GLY A 633 -12.00 -16.93 -5.96
CA GLY A 633 -10.56 -16.90 -5.72
C GLY A 633 -10.26 -15.87 -4.62
N HIS A 634 -9.54 -16.31 -3.59
CA HIS A 634 -9.22 -15.52 -2.40
C HIS A 634 -8.22 -14.41 -2.72
N ALA A 635 -8.57 -13.18 -2.36
CA ALA A 635 -7.66 -12.05 -2.24
C ALA A 635 -7.27 -11.92 -0.77
N HIS A 636 -5.96 -11.94 -0.48
CA HIS A 636 -5.45 -11.74 0.88
C HIS A 636 -5.67 -10.27 1.29
N HIS A 637 -6.64 -10.03 2.17
CA HIS A 637 -6.87 -8.73 2.81
C HIS A 637 -5.93 -8.59 4.01
N HIS A 638 -5.13 -7.52 4.07
CA HIS A 638 -4.51 -7.10 5.33
C HIS A 638 -5.09 -5.75 5.73
N GLY A 639 -5.86 -5.71 6.83
CA GLY A 639 -6.13 -4.47 7.57
C GLY A 639 -7.52 -4.29 8.19
N ASP A 640 -8.56 -4.98 7.72
CA ASP A 640 -9.95 -4.71 8.13
C ASP A 640 -10.48 -5.68 9.22
N GLU A 641 -9.71 -6.69 9.57
CA GLU A 641 -10.12 -7.81 10.42
C GLU A 641 -9.76 -7.59 11.89
N ASP A 642 -10.62 -8.04 12.82
CA ASP A 642 -10.32 -7.98 14.26
C ASP A 642 -9.19 -9.00 14.57
N PRO A 643 -8.00 -8.56 15.07
CA PRO A 643 -6.89 -9.46 15.33
C PRO A 643 -7.12 -10.39 16.53
N HIS A 644 -8.14 -10.14 17.35
CA HIS A 644 -8.40 -10.85 18.59
C HIS A 644 -9.18 -12.17 18.37
N PHE A 645 -8.98 -12.81 17.21
CA PHE A 645 -9.64 -14.05 16.80
C PHE A 645 -9.48 -15.20 17.80
N TRP A 646 -8.43 -15.16 18.64
CA TRP A 646 -8.22 -16.18 19.67
C TRP A 646 -9.38 -16.28 20.67
N PHE A 647 -10.22 -15.26 20.79
CA PHE A 647 -11.42 -15.35 21.62
C PHE A 647 -12.51 -16.25 21.05
N ASP A 648 -12.49 -16.54 19.76
CA ASP A 648 -13.25 -17.64 19.20
C ASP A 648 -12.45 -18.94 19.31
N THR A 649 -12.93 -19.88 20.13
CA THR A 649 -12.20 -21.13 20.37
C THR A 649 -12.14 -22.03 19.14
N GLU A 650 -13.00 -21.84 18.14
CA GLU A 650 -12.91 -22.57 16.86
C GLU A 650 -11.77 -22.03 16.00
N LEU A 651 -11.66 -20.71 15.85
CA LEU A 651 -10.55 -20.05 15.14
C LEU A 651 -9.22 -20.33 15.85
N ALA A 652 -9.19 -20.23 17.18
CA ALA A 652 -8.02 -20.60 17.96
C ALA A 652 -7.63 -22.08 17.77
N SER A 653 -8.61 -22.99 17.68
CA SER A 653 -8.32 -24.41 17.44
C SER A 653 -7.72 -24.64 16.05
N ALA A 654 -8.21 -23.94 15.02
CA ALA A 654 -7.66 -23.99 13.67
C ALA A 654 -6.20 -23.51 13.64
N ALA A 655 -5.92 -22.35 14.24
CA ALA A 655 -4.54 -21.84 14.38
C ALA A 655 -3.62 -22.83 15.13
N ILE A 656 -4.11 -23.45 16.21
CA ILE A 656 -3.32 -24.43 16.99
C ILE A 656 -3.02 -25.70 16.16
N VAL A 657 -3.93 -26.12 15.29
CA VAL A 657 -3.69 -27.23 14.34
C VAL A 657 -2.57 -26.86 13.36
N ALA A 658 -2.64 -25.67 12.75
CA ALA A 658 -1.59 -25.18 11.85
C ALA A 658 -0.21 -25.14 12.54
N ILE A 659 -0.16 -24.67 13.78
CA ILE A 659 1.07 -24.70 14.60
C ILE A 659 1.60 -26.13 14.75
N ALA A 660 0.74 -27.11 15.05
CA ALA A 660 1.15 -28.49 15.24
C ALA A 660 1.65 -29.15 13.95
N ASP A 661 1.02 -28.81 12.83
CA ASP A 661 1.42 -29.29 11.50
C ASP A 661 2.79 -28.73 11.12
N GLU A 662 3.02 -27.44 11.32
CA GLU A 662 4.30 -26.80 11.01
C GLU A 662 5.43 -27.28 11.92
N LEU A 663 5.18 -27.44 13.23
CA LEU A 663 6.15 -28.06 14.13
C LEU A 663 6.49 -29.51 13.72
N SER A 664 5.50 -30.26 13.23
CA SER A 664 5.69 -31.63 12.74
C SER A 664 6.50 -31.67 11.45
N HIS A 665 6.34 -30.67 10.58
CA HIS A 665 7.12 -30.51 9.36
C HIS A 665 8.60 -30.22 9.68
N LEU A 666 8.86 -29.28 10.58
CA LEU A 666 10.22 -28.90 10.99
C LEU A 666 10.93 -29.98 11.82
N SER A 667 10.18 -30.76 12.61
CA SER A 667 10.73 -31.86 13.40
C SER A 667 9.94 -33.17 13.22
N PRO A 668 10.13 -33.87 12.07
CA PRO A 668 9.39 -35.11 11.77
C PRO A 668 9.64 -36.24 12.78
N GLY A 669 10.77 -36.19 13.48
CA GLY A 669 11.09 -37.15 14.55
C GLY A 669 10.28 -36.97 15.83
N ALA A 670 9.62 -35.82 16.01
CA ALA A 670 8.75 -35.48 17.13
C ALA A 670 7.27 -35.31 16.72
N ALA A 671 6.92 -35.50 15.45
CA ALA A 671 5.55 -35.33 14.92
C ALA A 671 4.48 -36.09 15.73
N ASP A 672 4.72 -37.36 16.08
CA ASP A 672 3.78 -38.13 16.92
C ASP A 672 3.54 -37.46 18.29
N VAL A 673 4.56 -36.80 18.86
CA VAL A 673 4.45 -36.10 20.14
C VAL A 673 3.63 -34.83 19.99
N PHE A 674 3.82 -34.06 18.92
CA PHE A 674 3.02 -32.86 18.66
C PHE A 674 1.56 -33.21 18.42
N SER A 675 1.30 -34.26 17.64
CA SER A 675 -0.07 -34.76 17.39
C SER A 675 -0.76 -35.22 18.69
N ASP A 676 -0.10 -36.02 19.54
CA ASP A 676 -0.65 -36.46 20.83
C ASP A 676 -0.94 -35.26 21.77
N ARG A 677 -0.09 -34.22 21.75
CA ARG A 677 -0.25 -33.03 22.59
C ARG A 677 -1.32 -32.10 22.06
N LEU A 678 -1.43 -31.96 20.74
CA LEU A 678 -2.50 -31.25 20.06
C LEU A 678 -3.86 -31.82 20.47
N GLU A 679 -4.06 -33.14 20.39
CA GLU A 679 -5.32 -33.78 20.77
C GLU A 679 -5.70 -33.48 22.23
N LEU A 680 -4.74 -33.54 23.14
CA LEU A 680 -4.95 -33.21 24.55
C LEU A 680 -5.31 -31.74 24.77
N TYR A 681 -4.68 -30.83 24.03
CA TYR A 681 -4.90 -29.40 24.20
C TYR A 681 -6.22 -28.94 23.59
N LEU A 682 -6.59 -29.44 22.41
CA LEU A 682 -7.90 -29.19 21.80
C LEU A 682 -9.05 -29.69 22.70
N ALA A 683 -8.88 -30.85 23.34
CA ALA A 683 -9.87 -31.34 24.31
C ALA A 683 -10.00 -30.42 25.55
N ALA A 684 -8.90 -29.81 25.99
CA ALA A 684 -8.93 -28.84 27.09
C ALA A 684 -9.59 -27.52 26.69
N ILE A 685 -9.43 -27.08 25.44
CA ILE A 685 -10.11 -25.91 24.87
C ILE A 685 -11.61 -26.16 24.77
N GLU A 686 -12.03 -27.34 24.31
CA GLU A 686 -13.45 -27.73 24.27
C GLU A 686 -14.07 -27.74 25.68
N GLU A 687 -13.36 -28.27 26.69
CA GLU A 687 -13.81 -28.21 28.09
C GLU A 687 -13.92 -26.77 28.61
N ALA A 688 -12.96 -25.91 28.24
CA ALA A 688 -12.97 -24.49 28.61
C ALA A 688 -14.12 -23.72 27.94
N ASP A 689 -14.38 -23.92 26.65
CA ASP A 689 -15.53 -23.34 25.92
C ASP A 689 -16.85 -23.70 26.61
N ALA A 690 -17.01 -24.98 26.98
CA ALA A 690 -18.19 -25.46 27.69
C ALA A 690 -18.31 -24.82 29.09
N GLU A 691 -17.21 -24.64 29.82
CA GLU A 691 -17.20 -23.94 31.11
C GLU A 691 -17.59 -22.46 30.95
N VAL A 692 -17.05 -21.77 29.94
CA VAL A 692 -17.39 -20.36 29.65
C VAL A 692 -18.87 -20.22 29.34
N ARG A 693 -19.43 -21.08 28.47
CA ARG A 693 -20.88 -21.08 28.17
C ARG A 693 -21.72 -21.29 29.43
N ALA A 694 -21.32 -22.23 30.30
CA ALA A 694 -22.03 -22.51 31.55
C ALA A 694 -21.96 -21.34 32.56
N LEU A 695 -20.84 -20.62 32.62
CA LEU A 695 -20.70 -19.44 33.49
C LEU A 695 -21.58 -18.27 33.03
N LEU A 696 -21.75 -18.12 31.72
CA LEU A 696 -22.50 -17.01 31.12
C LEU A 696 -24.00 -17.31 30.90
N GLU A 697 -24.42 -18.57 31.03
CA GLU A 697 -25.82 -19.01 30.78
C GLU A 697 -26.84 -18.29 31.65
N ASP A 698 -26.49 -18.03 32.93
CA ASP A 698 -27.38 -17.41 33.91
C ASP A 698 -27.46 -15.86 33.79
N ILE A 699 -26.68 -15.25 32.89
CA ILE A 699 -26.70 -13.79 32.65
C ILE A 699 -27.91 -13.43 31.79
N SER A 700 -28.79 -12.57 32.34
CA SER A 700 -29.97 -12.09 31.62
C SER A 700 -29.60 -11.19 30.44
N ASP A 701 -30.39 -11.20 29.36
CA ASP A 701 -30.11 -10.43 28.12
C ASP A 701 -29.78 -8.95 28.40
N SER A 702 -30.46 -8.32 29.35
CA SER A 702 -30.21 -6.92 29.75
C SER A 702 -28.87 -6.69 30.49
N GLN A 703 -28.14 -7.74 30.84
CA GLN A 703 -26.84 -7.70 31.52
C GLN A 703 -25.70 -8.20 30.62
N ARG A 704 -25.99 -8.46 29.34
CA ARG A 704 -25.01 -8.98 28.38
C ARG A 704 -24.25 -7.89 27.62
N LEU A 705 -24.47 -6.63 27.97
CA LEU A 705 -23.79 -5.46 27.43
C LEU A 705 -22.46 -5.23 28.15
N LEU A 706 -21.37 -5.32 27.40
CA LEU A 706 -20.00 -5.07 27.86
C LEU A 706 -19.56 -3.68 27.45
N VAL A 707 -18.87 -3.00 28.38
CA VAL A 707 -18.04 -1.83 28.04
C VAL A 707 -16.60 -2.15 28.43
N THR A 708 -15.70 -2.09 27.46
CA THR A 708 -14.28 -2.47 27.58
C THR A 708 -13.36 -1.27 27.42
N PHE A 709 -12.05 -1.47 27.58
CA PHE A 709 -11.09 -0.41 27.31
C PHE A 709 -10.94 -0.17 25.80
N HIS A 710 -10.62 -1.22 25.03
CA HIS A 710 -10.56 -1.17 23.58
C HIS A 710 -11.41 -2.25 22.89
N ASP A 711 -11.58 -2.15 21.57
CA ASP A 711 -12.38 -3.10 20.77
C ASP A 711 -11.63 -4.41 20.51
N ALA A 712 -11.52 -5.24 21.55
CA ALA A 712 -10.79 -6.52 21.52
C ALA A 712 -11.63 -7.76 21.82
N PHE A 713 -12.92 -7.56 22.13
CA PHE A 713 -13.77 -8.62 22.67
C PHE A 713 -14.93 -8.99 21.73
N GLY A 714 -14.89 -8.54 20.47
CA GLY A 714 -15.91 -8.82 19.46
C GLY A 714 -16.15 -10.32 19.27
N TYR A 715 -15.09 -11.10 19.04
CA TYR A 715 -15.18 -12.56 18.95
C TYR A 715 -15.72 -13.22 20.22
N PHE A 716 -15.24 -12.78 21.40
CA PHE A 716 -15.72 -13.31 22.68
C PHE A 716 -17.23 -13.06 22.83
N ALA A 717 -17.67 -11.84 22.49
CA ALA A 717 -19.05 -11.44 22.58
C ALA A 717 -19.94 -12.26 21.63
N ARG A 718 -19.58 -12.35 20.34
CA ARG A 718 -20.31 -13.15 19.35
C ARG A 718 -20.45 -14.61 19.77
N ARG A 719 -19.34 -15.24 20.19
CA ARG A 719 -19.29 -16.68 20.52
C ARG A 719 -20.15 -17.07 21.72
N TYR A 720 -20.20 -16.20 22.74
CA TYR A 720 -20.90 -16.47 24.00
C TYR A 720 -22.21 -15.69 24.15
N GLY A 721 -22.63 -14.98 23.09
CA GLY A 721 -23.90 -14.27 23.03
C GLY A 721 -23.95 -13.05 23.94
N LEU A 722 -22.83 -12.34 24.08
CA LEU A 722 -22.72 -11.01 24.69
C LEU A 722 -22.70 -9.93 23.59
N GLU A 723 -22.78 -8.67 23.99
CA GLU A 723 -22.75 -7.52 23.08
C GLU A 723 -21.76 -6.48 23.62
N VAL A 724 -20.86 -5.98 22.78
CA VAL A 724 -19.97 -4.87 23.15
C VAL A 724 -20.74 -3.57 22.87
N ALA A 725 -21.25 -2.94 23.93
CA ALA A 725 -22.05 -1.71 23.82
C ALA A 725 -21.20 -0.50 23.43
N GLY A 726 -19.92 -0.51 23.83
CA GLY A 726 -18.94 0.50 23.50
C GLY A 726 -17.60 0.24 24.18
N PHE A 727 -16.59 1.01 23.81
CA PHE A 727 -15.25 0.95 24.38
C PHE A 727 -14.73 2.38 24.59
N VAL A 728 -13.65 2.53 25.35
CA VAL A 728 -13.09 3.84 25.71
C VAL A 728 -12.25 4.43 24.58
N VAL A 729 -11.57 3.56 23.84
CA VAL A 729 -10.70 3.87 22.70
C VAL A 729 -10.88 2.77 21.65
N GLU A 730 -10.84 3.08 20.35
CA GLU A 730 -10.94 2.02 19.32
C GLU A 730 -9.70 1.13 19.36
N GLY A 731 -8.53 1.73 19.60
CA GLY A 731 -7.26 1.06 19.89
C GLY A 731 -6.58 1.64 21.15
N PRO A 732 -5.77 0.86 21.88
CA PRO A 732 -5.31 1.21 23.22
C PRO A 732 -4.44 2.48 23.35
N GLU A 733 -3.92 3.01 22.26
CA GLU A 733 -3.00 4.16 22.25
C GLU A 733 -3.67 5.48 21.80
N GLN A 734 -4.95 5.42 21.43
CA GLN A 734 -5.72 6.61 21.11
C GLN A 734 -5.93 7.48 22.36
N GLY A 735 -5.75 8.79 22.22
CA GLY A 735 -6.12 9.74 23.25
C GLY A 735 -7.63 9.89 23.36
N VAL A 736 -8.20 9.70 24.56
CA VAL A 736 -9.65 9.85 24.77
C VAL A 736 -10.03 11.33 24.72
N SER A 737 -10.81 11.71 23.71
CA SER A 737 -11.39 13.06 23.63
C SER A 737 -12.43 13.25 24.74
N ALA A 738 -12.60 14.50 25.21
CA ALA A 738 -13.59 14.79 26.25
C ALA A 738 -15.03 14.50 25.78
N ASP A 739 -15.29 14.59 24.48
CA ASP A 739 -16.59 14.32 23.87
C ASP A 739 -16.85 12.81 23.77
N ALA A 740 -15.84 11.99 23.41
CA ALA A 740 -15.94 10.53 23.43
C ALA A 740 -16.20 9.99 24.84
N LEU A 741 -15.51 10.56 25.84
CA LEU A 741 -15.73 10.21 27.24
C LEU A 741 -17.17 10.53 27.70
N ALA A 742 -17.71 11.69 27.30
CA ALA A 742 -19.07 12.08 27.62
C ALA A 742 -20.10 11.18 26.92
N GLY A 743 -19.88 10.84 25.64
CA GLY A 743 -20.72 9.91 24.89
C GLY A 743 -20.78 8.52 25.51
N LEU A 744 -19.63 8.00 25.98
CA LEU A 744 -19.57 6.71 26.66
C LEU A 744 -20.33 6.71 28.00
N ILE A 745 -20.23 7.80 28.78
CA ILE A 745 -21.00 7.94 30.02
C ILE A 745 -22.50 7.97 29.73
N GLU A 746 -22.93 8.74 28.71
CA GLU A 746 -24.34 8.79 28.31
C GLU A 746 -24.86 7.44 27.81
N LEU A 747 -24.05 6.69 27.06
CA LEU A 747 -24.37 5.33 26.64
C LEU A 747 -24.58 4.40 27.84
N ILE A 748 -23.64 4.40 28.80
CA ILE A 748 -23.73 3.56 30.01
C ILE A 748 -25.00 3.90 30.79
N GLU A 749 -25.33 5.18 30.96
CA GLU A 749 -26.55 5.60 31.65
C GLU A 749 -27.82 5.23 30.88
N ARG A 750 -27.82 5.35 29.55
CA ARG A 750 -28.97 5.09 28.68
C ARG A 750 -29.29 3.61 28.60
N GLU A 751 -28.28 2.78 28.35
CA GLU A 751 -28.42 1.33 28.20
C GLU A 751 -28.43 0.60 29.56
N GLY A 752 -28.07 1.30 30.64
CA GLY A 752 -28.08 0.75 32.00
C GLY A 752 -26.97 -0.27 32.25
N VAL A 753 -25.81 -0.08 31.61
CA VAL A 753 -24.64 -0.95 31.76
C VAL A 753 -24.20 -0.97 33.23
N GLN A 754 -24.13 -2.17 33.81
CA GLN A 754 -23.89 -2.33 35.25
C GLN A 754 -22.41 -2.24 35.63
N THR A 755 -21.51 -2.66 34.73
CA THR A 755 -20.08 -2.76 35.01
C THR A 755 -19.27 -2.38 33.78
N VAL A 756 -18.22 -1.61 34.00
CA VAL A 756 -17.19 -1.35 32.99
C VAL A 756 -15.94 -2.16 33.29
N PHE A 757 -15.36 -2.78 32.28
CA PHE A 757 -14.22 -3.67 32.42
C PHE A 757 -12.94 -3.00 31.94
N HIS A 758 -11.89 -3.11 32.75
CA HIS A 758 -10.55 -2.66 32.38
C HIS A 758 -9.62 -3.83 32.13
N GLU A 759 -8.64 -3.62 31.26
CA GLU A 759 -7.59 -4.58 30.98
C GLU A 759 -6.32 -4.20 31.75
N PRO A 760 -5.65 -5.14 32.41
CA PRO A 760 -4.52 -4.84 33.30
C PRO A 760 -3.34 -4.13 32.64
N GLN A 761 -3.16 -4.27 31.32
CA GLN A 761 -2.05 -3.64 30.60
C GLN A 761 -2.27 -2.14 30.36
N PHE A 762 -3.49 -1.62 30.54
CA PHE A 762 -3.82 -0.22 30.25
C PHE A 762 -4.06 0.61 31.51
N ASP A 763 -3.88 1.92 31.38
CA ASP A 763 -4.10 2.85 32.49
C ASP A 763 -5.60 2.93 32.84
N SER A 764 -5.94 2.48 34.05
CA SER A 764 -7.32 2.44 34.52
C SER A 764 -7.94 3.82 34.82
N SER A 765 -7.22 4.95 34.77
CA SER A 765 -7.72 6.24 35.26
C SER A 765 -8.95 6.75 34.49
N ILE A 766 -8.99 6.50 33.18
CA ILE A 766 -10.10 6.93 32.33
C ILE A 766 -11.33 6.10 32.65
N LEU A 767 -11.20 4.78 32.68
CA LEU A 767 -12.27 3.86 33.09
C LEU A 767 -12.76 4.09 34.51
N ASN A 768 -11.87 4.46 35.42
CA ASN A 768 -12.24 4.85 36.77
C ASN A 768 -13.11 6.10 36.78
N THR A 769 -12.83 7.06 35.90
CA THR A 769 -13.62 8.28 35.73
C THR A 769 -15.00 7.97 35.13
N VAL A 770 -15.05 7.14 34.08
CA VAL A 770 -16.32 6.66 33.48
C VAL A 770 -17.20 6.00 34.53
N ALA A 771 -16.64 5.08 35.32
CA ALA A 771 -17.38 4.36 36.35
C ALA A 771 -17.82 5.28 37.51
N ASP A 772 -17.02 6.26 37.91
CA ASP A 772 -17.37 7.22 38.97
C ASP A 772 -18.51 8.17 38.54
N GLU A 773 -18.50 8.64 37.29
CA GLU A 773 -19.49 9.58 36.76
C GLU A 773 -20.80 8.88 36.36
N SER A 774 -20.75 7.69 35.75
CA SER A 774 -21.94 6.91 35.37
C SER A 774 -22.58 6.12 36.52
N GLY A 775 -21.79 5.83 37.58
CA GLY A 775 -22.21 4.99 38.69
C GLY A 775 -22.10 3.48 38.44
N ALA A 776 -21.48 3.05 37.34
CA ALA A 776 -21.21 1.66 37.04
C ALA A 776 -20.18 1.00 37.98
N GLY A 777 -20.29 -0.31 38.14
CA GLY A 777 -19.29 -1.18 38.75
C GLY A 777 -18.00 -1.25 37.94
N ARG A 778 -16.97 -1.88 38.51
CA ARG A 778 -15.66 -2.07 37.86
C ARG A 778 -15.30 -3.55 37.86
N GLY A 779 -14.92 -4.05 36.68
CA GLY A 779 -14.40 -5.40 36.49
C GLY A 779 -13.00 -5.39 35.87
N ILE A 780 -12.34 -6.56 35.89
CA ILE A 780 -11.08 -6.82 35.19
C ILE A 780 -11.34 -7.91 34.15
N ILE A 781 -10.91 -7.68 32.92
CA ILE A 781 -10.85 -8.70 31.85
C ILE A 781 -9.45 -8.67 31.23
N TRP A 782 -9.10 -9.73 30.50
CA TRP A 782 -7.79 -9.95 29.94
C TRP A 782 -7.91 -10.22 28.44
N SER A 783 -7.35 -9.35 27.60
CA SER A 783 -7.15 -9.59 26.16
C SER A 783 -6.03 -10.58 25.88
N GLN A 784 -5.09 -10.75 26.83
CA GLN A 784 -3.93 -11.61 26.70
C GLN A 784 -3.47 -12.20 28.05
N PRO A 785 -2.64 -13.26 28.05
CA PRO A 785 -2.08 -13.83 29.27
C PRO A 785 -1.27 -12.82 30.10
N THR A 786 -1.45 -12.87 31.41
CA THR A 786 -0.77 -12.03 32.41
C THR A 786 -0.28 -12.89 33.58
N ASP A 787 0.43 -12.30 34.54
CA ASP A 787 0.83 -13.04 35.76
C ASP A 787 -0.37 -13.62 36.54
N ASP A 788 -1.54 -12.95 36.48
CA ASP A 788 -2.76 -13.39 37.17
C ASP A 788 -3.50 -14.49 36.38
N ASN A 789 -3.44 -14.45 35.05
CA ASN A 789 -3.99 -15.47 34.15
C ASN A 789 -2.95 -15.84 33.08
N PRO A 790 -2.01 -16.76 33.37
CA PRO A 790 -0.80 -16.95 32.56
C PRO A 790 -1.00 -17.83 31.32
N THR A 791 -2.23 -18.23 31.01
CA THR A 791 -2.54 -19.18 29.93
C THR A 791 -3.74 -18.70 29.13
N TYR A 792 -3.83 -19.11 27.86
CA TYR A 792 -4.96 -18.84 26.97
C TYR A 792 -6.30 -19.31 27.57
N ILE A 793 -6.37 -20.57 28.02
CA ILE A 793 -7.58 -21.10 28.70
C ILE A 793 -7.91 -20.28 29.96
N GLY A 794 -6.88 -19.84 30.67
CA GLY A 794 -7.01 -19.01 31.87
C GLY A 794 -7.70 -17.68 31.58
N ILE A 795 -7.36 -17.00 30.48
CA ILE A 795 -8.02 -15.73 30.12
C ILE A 795 -9.47 -15.93 29.67
N LEU A 796 -9.78 -17.02 28.94
CA LEU A 796 -11.17 -17.33 28.55
C LEU A 796 -12.07 -17.53 29.78
N ILE A 797 -11.67 -18.43 30.68
CA ILE A 797 -12.44 -18.74 31.89
C ILE A 797 -12.42 -17.57 32.86
N GLY A 798 -11.28 -16.86 32.96
CA GLY A 798 -11.12 -15.67 33.80
C GLY A 798 -12.08 -14.56 33.41
N ASN A 799 -12.17 -14.24 32.11
CA ASN A 799 -13.11 -13.26 31.57
C ASN A 799 -14.55 -13.67 31.85
N ALA A 800 -14.91 -14.93 31.59
CA ALA A 800 -16.26 -15.43 31.84
C ALA A 800 -16.68 -15.31 33.31
N ARG A 801 -15.78 -15.63 34.25
CA ARG A 801 -16.03 -15.46 35.70
C ARG A 801 -16.15 -14.00 36.07
N ALA A 802 -15.27 -13.14 35.56
CA ALA A 802 -15.30 -11.71 35.85
C ALA A 802 -16.60 -11.06 35.35
N ILE A 803 -17.14 -11.51 34.21
CA ILE A 803 -18.40 -11.05 33.64
C ILE A 803 -19.59 -11.60 34.44
N ALA A 804 -19.57 -12.89 34.82
CA ALA A 804 -20.67 -13.52 35.56
C ALA A 804 -20.80 -13.08 37.04
N GLU A 805 -19.75 -12.53 37.64
CA GLU A 805 -19.76 -12.04 39.02
C GLU A 805 -20.43 -10.66 39.21
N GLN A 806 -20.78 -9.98 38.12
CA GLN A 806 -21.42 -8.65 38.09
C GLN A 806 -22.94 -8.76 38.00
#